data_AF-A0A3M1M1Y2-F1
#
_entry.id   AF-A0A3M1M1Y2-F1
#
_cell.length_a   1.000
_cell.length_b   1.000
_cell.length_c   1.000
_cell.angle_alpha   90.00
_cell.angle_beta   90.00
_cell.angle_gamma   90.00
#
_symmetry.space_group_name_H-M   'P 1'
#
loop_
_entity.id
_entity.type
_entity.pdbx_description
1 polymer ?
#
loop_
_entity_poly.entity_id
_entity_poly.type
_entity_poly.pdbx_seq_one_letter_code
_entity_poly.pdbx_strand_id
1 'polypeptide(L)'
;MKKHLTDRQLSELAEGLMPPDQQAVAKAHLASCPRCREALADRQALIERLRRGLPAYLEQVPLPPTLRWDAARHQVLKATSPRSESLRRNAMWKGMRAAVGSFIALALLLGMVLVLSAIFRPMSAPLAPGEEGAPPGPVVEMTGALPSDAGLFGPRPVTLTVQATLPTVPERLPLYRVELALHEIAPETIHRWADRLGMGPVQIYRGDLPMAGPNSLIGLDEGWRSLTLNTEGALVFQRRGFRSSEMMGLVAPPQEMVGESEARAAATAFIRPLVPYLATVEGVDSPPSVGFSLTLREEPSPADTGVWAYQVEITLDGVPLASEAPGNMVLVGADGEVTAAFLTPVRLTPTGEQVTLRPLQETLQAFLQGDASLLRGSRWGETPPSDATPRFFQRPLSFQEGDRIAVNGWVQRLSGVEGAPDLLLLHTVTSVGTFVLEGVDPTLSSESGPVRVEGTVGRTNVPDLWRLRVERVMPMSPEDKGSWDGVVEWREDGLWLKTLEGQQFRLLDPPEELPDGARVSVMGMPALDDPQRLEWGLLVLLPEEEPPPERVAQVVMPPPPPPPLPTPASLPTATVTETIEGPAAGAPVSPTAPPAPIPVPAQASEVVVVPAVPLAQGAPSPEPPSWWEHQPGDEVTVVGLLSVNGFREPDGTLHAWANLIVEGPTEDAPNLFLSLAGEDLEALAPWDGLHVRVRGQILTEEEAAEKLGEPVPSPFGQVLWVEEAEPAWPEETKDVYSGSLRIESVEGREVALLDDELTGQTFALAGGEGDLDLYRRYARLEEPIAIIGIRVPQEQVGGYPVLRMVRLSTGEGAVEDLRRQLTDPFGPPIPAPSGPTEVVIEEVKLAYTVQGLHQGPPAERGRETGITEPLYLLIGHSPDGRYQVAIRLQATEEAIPSEPPSVFFLTPTTVPGP
;
A
#
# COMPACT_ATOMS: atom_id res chain seq x y z
N MET A 1 -38.04 -47.36 28.14
CA MET A 1 -37.45 -46.34 27.25
C MET A 1 -36.58 -47.05 26.22
N LYS A 2 -36.91 -47.00 24.93
CA LYS A 2 -36.08 -47.62 23.88
C LYS A 2 -34.85 -46.72 23.67
N LYS A 3 -33.63 -47.24 23.90
CA LYS A 3 -32.39 -46.50 23.63
C LYS A 3 -32.30 -46.20 22.13
N HIS A 4 -32.14 -44.93 21.76
CA HIS A 4 -31.87 -44.52 20.39
C HIS A 4 -30.48 -45.01 19.95
N LEU A 5 -30.29 -45.21 18.64
CA LEU A 5 -28.95 -45.39 18.09
C LEU A 5 -28.13 -44.13 18.36
N THR A 6 -26.87 -44.33 18.73
CA THR A 6 -25.94 -43.21 18.92
C THR A 6 -25.63 -42.55 17.57
N ASP A 7 -25.23 -41.28 17.59
CA ASP A 7 -24.86 -40.58 16.35
C ASP A 7 -23.74 -41.27 15.58
N ARG A 8 -22.80 -41.88 16.31
CA ARG A 8 -21.73 -42.70 15.72
C ARG A 8 -22.29 -43.91 14.98
N GLN A 9 -23.23 -44.64 15.58
CA GLN A 9 -23.89 -45.77 14.93
C GLN A 9 -24.71 -45.33 13.71
N LEU A 10 -25.35 -44.17 13.74
CA LEU A 10 -26.08 -43.65 12.58
C LEU A 10 -25.14 -43.23 11.43
N SER A 11 -23.99 -42.64 11.74
CA SER A 11 -22.96 -42.29 10.74
C SER A 11 -22.29 -43.54 10.15
N GLU A 12 -21.82 -44.47 10.98
CA GLU A 12 -21.23 -45.74 10.53
C GLU A 12 -22.22 -46.54 9.66
N LEU A 13 -23.52 -46.45 9.96
CA LEU A 13 -24.57 -47.07 9.15
C LEU A 13 -24.82 -46.34 7.83
N ALA A 14 -24.78 -45.00 7.82
CA ALA A 14 -24.97 -44.19 6.61
C ALA A 14 -23.79 -44.34 5.63
N GLU A 15 -22.58 -44.51 6.14
CA GLU A 15 -21.33 -44.66 5.38
C GLU A 15 -21.08 -46.12 4.93
N GLY A 16 -21.86 -47.08 5.42
CA GLY A 16 -21.68 -48.50 5.12
C GLY A 16 -20.52 -49.17 5.86
N LEU A 17 -19.98 -48.54 6.90
CA LEU A 17 -18.84 -49.01 7.70
C LEU A 17 -19.25 -49.87 8.90
N MET A 18 -20.54 -49.91 9.24
CA MET A 18 -21.05 -50.70 10.37
C MET A 18 -20.91 -52.21 10.13
N PRO A 19 -20.31 -52.98 11.06
CA PRO A 19 -20.20 -54.43 10.95
C PRO A 19 -21.56 -55.14 10.72
N PRO A 20 -21.62 -56.24 9.95
CA PRO A 20 -22.89 -56.85 9.51
C PRO A 20 -23.83 -57.25 10.65
N ASP A 21 -23.28 -57.73 11.77
CA ASP A 21 -24.01 -58.11 12.97
C ASP A 21 -24.65 -56.90 13.66
N GLN A 22 -23.94 -55.78 13.75
CA GLN A 22 -24.45 -54.52 14.28
C GLN A 22 -25.44 -53.85 13.32
N GLN A 23 -25.22 -53.98 12.01
CA GLN A 23 -26.10 -53.45 10.99
C GLN A 23 -27.49 -54.12 11.05
N ALA A 24 -27.54 -55.44 11.29
CA ALA A 24 -28.80 -56.16 11.48
C ALA A 24 -29.58 -55.64 12.70
N VAL A 25 -28.88 -55.39 13.82
CA VAL A 25 -29.49 -54.82 15.04
C VAL A 25 -29.96 -53.38 14.82
N ALA A 26 -29.18 -52.55 14.12
CA ALA A 26 -29.53 -51.18 13.80
C ALA A 26 -30.74 -51.10 12.84
N LYS A 27 -30.77 -51.95 11.81
CA LYS A 27 -31.92 -52.06 10.87
C LYS A 27 -33.21 -52.49 11.60
N ALA A 28 -33.11 -53.46 12.51
CA ALA A 28 -34.24 -53.86 13.36
C ALA A 28 -34.72 -52.71 14.27
N HIS A 29 -33.80 -51.91 14.81
CA HIS A 29 -34.14 -50.71 15.59
C HIS A 29 -34.86 -49.64 14.74
N LEU A 30 -34.32 -49.32 13.56
CA LEU A 30 -34.84 -48.29 12.64
C LEU A 30 -36.24 -48.60 12.12
N ALA A 31 -36.58 -49.89 11.98
CA ALA A 31 -37.93 -50.32 11.66
C ALA A 31 -38.96 -49.85 12.72
N SER A 32 -38.53 -49.72 13.99
CA SER A 32 -39.40 -49.36 15.11
C SER A 32 -39.20 -47.95 15.69
N CYS A 33 -38.25 -47.17 15.16
CA CYS A 33 -37.84 -45.88 15.72
C CYS A 33 -37.81 -44.77 14.63
N PRO A 34 -38.90 -43.98 14.47
CA PRO A 34 -38.99 -42.94 13.43
C PRO A 34 -37.87 -41.90 13.52
N ARG A 35 -37.53 -41.47 14.74
CA ARG A 35 -36.52 -40.43 15.00
C ARG A 35 -35.12 -40.83 14.53
N CYS A 36 -34.72 -42.08 14.76
CA CYS A 36 -33.44 -42.57 14.25
C CYS A 36 -33.45 -42.75 12.72
N ARG A 37 -34.62 -42.93 12.11
CA ARG A 37 -34.79 -43.07 10.67
C ARG A 37 -34.63 -41.74 9.95
N GLU A 38 -35.24 -40.69 10.49
CA GLU A 38 -35.08 -39.31 10.03
C GLU A 38 -33.63 -38.86 10.17
N ALA A 39 -33.03 -39.06 11.36
CA ALA A 39 -31.62 -38.75 11.61
C ALA A 39 -30.62 -39.52 10.71
N LEU A 40 -31.00 -40.71 10.23
CA LEU A 40 -30.21 -41.46 9.24
C LEU A 40 -30.36 -40.86 7.84
N ALA A 41 -31.59 -40.51 7.44
CA ALA A 41 -31.88 -39.91 6.14
C ALA A 41 -31.14 -38.58 5.95
N ASP A 42 -31.10 -37.74 6.99
CA ASP A 42 -30.37 -36.46 6.97
C ASP A 42 -28.87 -36.68 6.73
N ARG A 43 -28.28 -37.68 7.40
CA ARG A 43 -26.87 -38.04 7.25
C ARG A 43 -26.57 -38.59 5.86
N GLN A 44 -27.44 -39.44 5.33
CA GLN A 44 -27.31 -39.96 3.96
C GLN A 44 -27.40 -38.83 2.92
N ALA A 45 -28.31 -37.86 3.11
CA ALA A 45 -28.44 -36.70 2.23
C ALA A 45 -27.25 -35.74 2.30
N LEU A 46 -26.57 -35.65 3.45
CA LEU A 46 -25.32 -34.90 3.60
C LEU A 46 -24.17 -35.61 2.88
N ILE A 47 -24.00 -36.92 3.11
CA ILE A 47 -22.96 -37.73 2.44
C ILE A 47 -23.12 -37.66 0.92
N GLU A 48 -24.34 -37.73 0.41
CA GLU A 48 -24.62 -37.68 -1.03
C GLU A 48 -24.39 -36.28 -1.64
N ARG A 49 -24.54 -35.20 -0.86
CA ARG A 49 -24.14 -33.85 -1.28
C ARG A 49 -22.62 -33.72 -1.36
N LEU A 50 -21.92 -34.29 -0.38
CA LEU A 50 -20.45 -34.28 -0.36
C LEU A 50 -19.87 -35.12 -1.49
N ARG A 51 -20.44 -36.30 -1.79
CA ARG A 51 -20.02 -37.12 -2.94
C ARG A 51 -20.19 -36.41 -4.28
N ARG A 52 -21.32 -35.71 -4.49
CA ARG A 52 -21.55 -34.94 -5.72
C ARG A 52 -20.60 -33.76 -5.91
N GLY A 53 -19.95 -33.31 -4.84
CA GLY A 53 -18.93 -32.25 -4.90
C GLY A 53 -17.49 -32.74 -5.09
N LEU A 54 -17.25 -34.06 -5.16
CA LEU A 54 -15.91 -34.64 -5.28
C LEU A 54 -15.62 -35.04 -6.74
N PRO A 55 -14.45 -34.67 -7.31
CA PRO A 55 -14.02 -35.12 -8.64
C PRO A 55 -13.97 -36.65 -8.77
N ALA A 56 -14.40 -37.18 -9.93
CA ALA A 56 -14.57 -38.61 -10.18
C ALA A 56 -13.30 -39.48 -10.00
N TYR A 57 -12.11 -38.88 -9.97
CA TYR A 57 -10.85 -39.61 -9.72
C TYR A 57 -10.61 -39.89 -8.22
N LEU A 58 -11.20 -39.12 -7.31
CA LEU A 58 -11.09 -39.34 -5.85
C LEU A 58 -11.97 -40.50 -5.35
N GLU A 59 -12.99 -40.91 -6.13
CA GLU A 59 -13.77 -42.12 -5.83
C GLU A 59 -12.97 -43.42 -6.01
N GLN A 60 -11.83 -43.37 -6.73
CA GLN A 60 -11.00 -44.53 -7.03
C GLN A 60 -9.86 -44.74 -6.03
N VAL A 61 -9.64 -43.80 -5.10
CA VAL A 61 -8.60 -43.90 -4.08
C VAL A 61 -9.21 -44.46 -2.79
N PRO A 62 -8.85 -45.69 -2.35
CA PRO A 62 -9.31 -46.19 -1.07
C PRO A 62 -8.73 -45.33 0.06
N LEU A 63 -9.60 -44.61 0.76
CA LEU A 63 -9.21 -43.76 1.89
C LEU A 63 -8.50 -44.61 2.97
N PRO A 64 -7.39 -44.14 3.56
CA PRO A 64 -6.71 -44.84 4.63
C PRO A 64 -7.63 -45.01 5.86
N PRO A 65 -7.62 -46.17 6.54
CA PRO A 65 -8.50 -46.44 7.69
C PRO A 65 -8.29 -45.52 8.91
N THR A 66 -7.27 -44.66 8.88
CA THR A 66 -6.94 -43.67 9.92
C THR A 66 -7.63 -42.31 9.73
N LEU A 67 -8.12 -42.00 8.53
CA LEU A 67 -8.93 -40.81 8.27
C LEU A 67 -10.40 -41.10 8.59
N ARG A 68 -10.72 -41.11 9.88
CA ARG A 68 -12.11 -41.23 10.35
C ARG A 68 -12.81 -39.88 10.23
N TRP A 69 -13.94 -39.86 9.54
CA TRP A 69 -14.88 -38.73 9.44
C TRP A 69 -15.29 -38.11 10.78
N ASP A 70 -15.08 -38.81 11.89
CA ASP A 70 -15.21 -38.29 13.26
C ASP A 70 -14.34 -37.03 13.52
N ALA A 71 -13.18 -36.88 12.87
CA ALA A 71 -12.31 -35.72 13.03
C ALA A 71 -12.87 -34.46 12.31
N ALA A 72 -13.33 -34.61 11.06
CA ALA A 72 -14.02 -33.55 10.32
C ALA A 72 -15.35 -33.15 10.99
N ARG A 73 -16.07 -34.14 11.54
CA ARG A 73 -17.29 -33.92 12.32
C ARG A 73 -17.04 -33.19 13.64
N HIS A 74 -15.89 -33.39 14.29
CA HIS A 74 -15.54 -32.67 15.53
C HIS A 74 -15.27 -31.19 15.30
N GLN A 75 -14.77 -30.79 14.13
CA GLN A 75 -14.63 -29.39 13.75
C GLN A 75 -15.99 -28.72 13.49
N VAL A 76 -16.95 -29.44 12.90
CA VAL A 76 -18.31 -28.90 12.66
C VAL A 76 -19.18 -28.87 13.92
N LEU A 77 -18.99 -29.80 14.87
CA LEU A 77 -19.78 -29.85 16.12
C LEU A 77 -19.23 -28.98 17.26
N LYS A 78 -17.98 -28.48 17.19
CA LYS A 78 -17.50 -27.42 18.10
C LYS A 78 -18.29 -26.10 17.92
N ALA A 79 -19.03 -25.94 16.82
CA ALA A 79 -19.89 -24.80 16.56
C ALA A 79 -21.21 -24.79 17.38
N THR A 80 -21.55 -25.83 18.16
CA THR A 80 -22.84 -25.87 18.89
C THR A 80 -22.82 -26.70 20.20
N SER A 81 -22.36 -26.15 21.33
CA SER A 81 -22.98 -26.35 22.69
C SER A 81 -22.15 -25.70 23.84
N PRO A 82 -22.77 -25.34 24.99
CA PRO A 82 -22.09 -24.61 26.08
C PRO A 82 -21.91 -25.39 27.41
N ARG A 83 -20.74 -25.20 28.04
CA ARG A 83 -20.41 -25.21 29.51
C ARG A 83 -18.86 -25.23 29.66
N SER A 84 -18.20 -24.73 30.70
CA SER A 84 -18.51 -23.92 31.89
C SER A 84 -17.20 -23.44 32.52
N GLU A 85 -17.27 -22.36 33.30
CA GLU A 85 -16.21 -21.68 34.04
C GLU A 85 -15.38 -22.57 35.00
N SER A 86 -14.06 -22.57 34.84
CA SER A 86 -13.10 -22.56 35.97
C SER A 86 -11.69 -22.28 35.46
N LEU A 87 -11.13 -21.11 35.78
CA LEU A 87 -9.69 -20.85 36.05
C LEU A 87 -9.42 -19.35 36.22
N ARG A 88 -10.05 -18.73 37.25
CA ARG A 88 -9.65 -17.39 37.77
C ARG A 88 -9.10 -17.46 39.21
N ARG A 89 -8.61 -18.62 39.63
CA ARG A 89 -8.00 -18.86 40.95
C ARG A 89 -6.76 -19.73 40.82
N ASN A 90 -5.64 -19.19 40.33
CA ASN A 90 -4.30 -19.76 40.60
C ASN A 90 -3.10 -18.82 40.31
N ALA A 91 -3.32 -17.55 39.95
CA ALA A 91 -2.23 -16.60 39.65
C ALA A 91 -1.86 -15.64 40.80
N MET A 92 -2.34 -15.87 42.03
CA MET A 92 -2.18 -14.91 43.15
C MET A 92 -1.16 -15.34 44.23
N TRP A 93 -0.38 -16.41 44.04
CA TRP A 93 0.46 -16.98 45.13
C TRP A 93 1.95 -17.19 44.82
N LYS A 94 2.49 -16.60 43.74
CA LYS A 94 3.93 -16.68 43.42
C LYS A 94 4.73 -15.37 43.55
N GLY A 95 4.10 -14.27 43.97
CA GLY A 95 4.74 -12.95 44.04
C GLY A 95 5.40 -12.55 45.37
N MET A 96 5.59 -13.46 46.34
CA MET A 96 5.90 -13.05 47.72
C MET A 96 7.10 -13.79 48.35
N ARG A 97 8.27 -13.84 47.68
CA ARG A 97 9.54 -14.33 48.31
C ARG A 97 10.88 -13.69 47.86
N ALA A 98 10.91 -12.54 47.16
CA ALA A 98 12.18 -11.97 46.66
C ALA A 98 12.39 -10.48 46.99
N ALA A 99 12.17 -10.05 48.25
CA ALA A 99 12.26 -8.64 48.63
C ALA A 99 13.03 -8.39 49.95
N VAL A 100 14.31 -8.81 50.05
CA VAL A 100 15.22 -8.35 51.14
C VAL A 100 16.69 -8.12 50.67
N GLY A 101 17.03 -8.33 49.39
CA GLY A 101 18.43 -8.21 48.92
C GLY A 101 18.82 -6.91 48.19
N SER A 102 17.86 -6.13 47.68
CA SER A 102 18.14 -5.17 46.59
C SER A 102 18.51 -3.74 46.99
N PHE A 103 18.57 -3.39 48.28
CA PHE A 103 18.79 -1.99 48.68
C PHE A 103 20.26 -1.56 48.82
N ILE A 104 21.22 -2.49 48.96
CA ILE A 104 22.65 -2.14 49.12
C ILE A 104 23.38 -2.06 47.77
N ALA A 105 22.96 -2.87 46.78
CA ALA A 105 23.49 -2.81 45.42
C ALA A 105 23.10 -1.52 44.68
N LEU A 106 21.87 -1.02 44.92
CA LEU A 106 21.36 0.19 44.28
C LEU A 106 22.13 1.46 44.71
N ALA A 107 22.56 1.53 45.97
CA ALA A 107 23.32 2.68 46.48
C ALA A 107 24.77 2.72 45.96
N LEU A 108 25.40 1.55 45.76
CA LEU A 108 26.74 1.45 45.17
C LEU A 108 26.73 1.76 43.67
N LEU A 109 25.68 1.34 42.95
CA LEU A 109 25.49 1.67 41.54
C LEU A 109 25.27 3.18 41.33
N LEU A 110 24.46 3.81 42.19
CA LEU A 110 24.23 5.27 42.10
C LEU A 110 25.50 6.08 42.37
N GLY A 111 26.34 5.64 43.32
CA GLY A 111 27.62 6.28 43.61
C GLY A 111 28.63 6.15 42.46
N MET A 112 28.65 5.02 41.77
CA MET A 112 29.56 4.77 40.64
C MET A 112 29.18 5.61 39.40
N VAL A 113 27.88 5.76 39.13
CA VAL A 113 27.37 6.62 38.03
C VAL A 113 27.72 8.09 38.27
N LEU A 114 27.61 8.58 39.50
CA LEU A 114 27.98 9.96 39.84
C LEU A 114 29.50 10.22 39.67
N VAL A 115 30.34 9.26 40.03
CA VAL A 115 31.81 9.40 39.89
C VAL A 115 32.24 9.33 38.41
N LEU A 116 31.64 8.45 37.61
CA LEU A 116 31.92 8.37 36.17
C LEU A 116 31.46 9.62 35.41
N SER A 117 30.33 10.21 35.79
CA SER A 117 29.83 11.45 35.17
C SER A 117 30.73 12.69 35.40
N ALA A 118 31.53 12.69 36.47
CA ALA A 118 32.44 13.80 36.79
C ALA A 118 33.79 13.71 36.05
N ILE A 119 34.22 12.51 35.64
CA ILE A 119 35.53 12.25 35.03
C ILE A 119 35.46 12.37 33.50
N PHE A 120 34.31 12.06 32.89
CA PHE A 120 34.09 12.15 31.43
C PHE A 120 33.23 13.34 31.04
N ARG A 121 33.68 14.58 31.31
CA ARG A 121 33.08 15.77 30.67
C ARG A 121 33.64 15.89 29.24
N PRO A 122 32.89 15.59 28.17
CA PRO A 122 33.32 15.96 26.83
C PRO A 122 33.38 17.49 26.74
N MET A 123 34.42 18.02 26.10
CA MET A 123 34.41 19.39 25.62
C MET A 123 33.33 19.50 24.55
N SER A 124 32.12 19.86 24.94
CA SER A 124 31.06 20.25 24.01
C SER A 124 31.52 21.50 23.28
N ALA A 125 31.76 21.39 21.97
CA ALA A 125 31.72 22.55 21.10
C ALA A 125 30.35 23.25 21.30
N PRO A 126 30.28 24.59 21.19
CA PRO A 126 29.00 25.28 21.29
C PRO A 126 28.07 24.73 20.20
N LEU A 127 27.00 24.07 20.64
CA LEU A 127 25.84 23.78 19.82
C LEU A 127 25.46 25.07 19.09
N ALA A 128 25.35 25.01 17.77
CA ALA A 128 24.66 26.05 17.02
C ALA A 128 23.29 26.27 17.70
N PRO A 129 22.81 27.53 17.84
CA PRO A 129 21.50 27.79 18.39
C PRO A 129 20.50 26.91 17.67
N GLY A 130 19.81 26.04 18.42
CA GLY A 130 18.70 25.29 17.88
C GLY A 130 17.71 26.26 17.26
N GLU A 131 17.08 25.87 16.17
CA GLU A 131 15.92 26.55 15.61
C GLU A 131 14.87 26.67 16.73
N GLU A 132 14.90 27.77 17.47
CA GLU A 132 13.77 28.24 18.26
C GLU A 132 12.69 28.55 17.24
N GLY A 133 11.76 27.59 17.08
CA GLY A 133 10.57 27.75 16.26
C GLY A 133 9.89 29.08 16.60
N ALA A 134 9.34 29.73 15.58
CA ALA A 134 8.52 30.91 15.76
C ALA A 134 7.52 30.70 16.92
N PRO A 135 7.24 31.74 17.74
CA PRO A 135 6.29 31.59 18.84
C PRO A 135 4.99 30.96 18.31
N PRO A 136 4.43 29.96 19.02
CA PRO A 136 3.26 29.24 18.55
C PRO A 136 2.14 30.24 18.26
N GLY A 137 1.59 30.19 17.06
CA GLY A 137 0.44 30.99 16.65
C GLY A 137 -0.80 30.69 17.51
N PRO A 138 -1.93 31.35 17.24
CA PRO A 138 -3.19 31.01 17.90
C PRO A 138 -3.57 29.57 17.56
N VAL A 139 -3.83 28.76 18.60
CA VAL A 139 -4.51 27.47 18.43
C VAL A 139 -5.96 27.75 18.07
N VAL A 140 -6.42 27.17 16.97
CA VAL A 140 -7.79 27.33 16.48
C VAL A 140 -8.49 25.98 16.58
N GLU A 141 -9.72 26.01 17.11
CA GLU A 141 -10.63 24.87 17.12
C GLU A 141 -11.81 25.18 16.19
N MET A 142 -11.92 24.45 15.08
CA MET A 142 -13.00 24.59 14.10
C MET A 142 -13.53 23.20 13.73
N THR A 143 -14.85 23.07 13.63
CA THR A 143 -15.50 21.81 13.24
C THR A 143 -16.43 22.07 12.06
N GLY A 144 -16.38 21.18 11.07
CA GLY A 144 -17.26 21.18 9.91
C GLY A 144 -17.56 19.76 9.44
N ALA A 145 -18.45 19.64 8.47
CA ALA A 145 -18.74 18.37 7.82
C ALA A 145 -18.36 18.49 6.35
N LEU A 146 -17.53 17.58 5.88
CA LEU A 146 -17.23 17.45 4.46
C LEU A 146 -18.42 16.75 3.78
N PRO A 147 -18.93 17.29 2.68
CA PRO A 147 -20.04 16.68 1.97
C PRO A 147 -19.57 15.37 1.31
N SER A 148 -20.50 14.43 1.14
CA SER A 148 -20.22 13.07 0.65
C SER A 148 -19.69 13.02 -0.79
N ASP A 149 -19.97 14.06 -1.58
CA ASP A 149 -19.53 14.28 -2.96
C ASP A 149 -18.07 14.74 -3.07
N ALA A 150 -17.43 15.13 -1.96
CA ALA A 150 -16.01 15.49 -1.97
C ALA A 150 -15.08 14.30 -2.31
N GLY A 151 -15.61 13.06 -2.35
CA GLY A 151 -14.88 11.85 -2.77
C GLY A 151 -13.70 11.45 -1.87
N LEU A 152 -13.47 12.17 -0.77
CA LEU A 152 -12.29 12.09 0.08
C LEU A 152 -12.22 10.77 0.88
N PHE A 153 -13.34 10.34 1.46
CA PHE A 153 -13.40 9.24 2.45
C PHE A 153 -14.57 8.28 2.18
N GLY A 154 -15.04 8.24 0.92
CA GLY A 154 -16.21 7.48 0.51
C GLY A 154 -17.53 8.28 0.58
N PRO A 155 -18.69 7.62 0.38
CA PRO A 155 -19.99 8.27 0.16
C PRO A 155 -20.62 8.86 1.43
N ARG A 156 -19.89 8.92 2.55
CA ARG A 156 -20.41 9.38 3.84
C ARG A 156 -19.82 10.73 4.19
N PRO A 157 -20.62 11.65 4.78
CA PRO A 157 -20.08 12.88 5.29
C PRO A 157 -19.08 12.58 6.42
N VAL A 158 -17.95 13.27 6.39
CA VAL A 158 -16.90 13.15 7.41
C VAL A 158 -16.87 14.40 8.26
N THR A 159 -16.93 14.22 9.57
CA THR A 159 -16.75 15.33 10.51
C THR A 159 -15.26 15.66 10.59
N LEU A 160 -14.89 16.89 10.28
CA LEU A 160 -13.51 17.34 10.36
C LEU A 160 -13.37 18.39 11.46
N THR A 161 -12.49 18.10 12.42
CA THR A 161 -12.19 18.97 13.56
C THR A 161 -10.75 19.43 13.44
N VAL A 162 -10.52 20.70 13.15
CA VAL A 162 -9.19 21.32 13.16
C VAL A 162 -8.87 21.77 14.58
N GLN A 163 -7.85 21.19 15.18
CA GLN A 163 -7.25 21.52 16.48
C GLN A 163 -5.75 21.78 16.29
N ALA A 164 -5.44 22.82 15.52
CA ALA A 164 -4.07 23.09 15.09
C ALA A 164 -3.66 24.54 15.40
N THR A 165 -2.35 24.74 15.53
CA THR A 165 -1.76 26.08 15.52
C THR A 165 -1.70 26.58 14.08
N LEU A 166 -2.32 27.73 13.79
CA LEU A 166 -2.26 28.28 12.43
C LEU A 166 -0.89 28.95 12.18
N PRO A 167 -0.16 28.56 11.13
CA PRO A 167 1.09 29.20 10.77
C PRO A 167 0.86 30.64 10.32
N THR A 168 1.83 31.51 10.57
CA THR A 168 1.85 32.83 9.93
C THR A 168 2.26 32.63 8.47
N VAL A 169 1.37 32.97 7.54
CA VAL A 169 1.59 32.79 6.10
C VAL A 169 1.92 34.13 5.46
N PRO A 170 2.90 34.21 4.54
CA PRO A 170 3.16 35.44 3.80
C PRO A 170 1.99 35.77 2.86
N GLU A 171 1.77 37.05 2.56
CA GLU A 171 0.72 37.46 1.62
C GLU A 171 0.99 36.98 0.19
N ARG A 172 2.28 36.84 -0.17
CA ARG A 172 2.72 36.44 -1.51
C ARG A 172 3.82 35.42 -1.45
N LEU A 173 3.81 34.51 -2.41
CA LEU A 173 4.87 33.53 -2.61
C LEU A 173 5.39 33.56 -4.05
N PRO A 174 6.71 33.45 -4.26
CA PRO A 174 7.25 33.22 -5.60
C PRO A 174 6.85 31.84 -6.12
N LEU A 175 6.70 31.73 -7.44
CA LEU A 175 6.56 30.44 -8.12
C LEU A 175 7.92 29.97 -8.65
N TYR A 176 8.12 28.66 -8.62
CA TYR A 176 9.30 28.02 -9.17
C TYR A 176 8.89 26.99 -10.22
N ARG A 177 9.67 26.92 -11.29
CA ARG A 177 9.73 25.76 -12.14
C ARG A 177 10.62 24.71 -11.48
N VAL A 178 10.13 23.48 -11.37
CA VAL A 178 10.83 22.36 -10.75
C VAL A 178 11.24 21.36 -11.83
N GLU A 179 12.49 20.93 -11.77
CA GLU A 179 13.04 19.87 -12.62
C GLU A 179 13.80 18.87 -11.74
N LEU A 180 13.81 17.59 -12.11
CA LEU A 180 14.70 16.63 -11.46
C LEU A 180 16.15 16.99 -11.76
N ALA A 181 16.98 17.11 -10.72
CA ALA A 181 18.37 17.52 -10.89
C ALA A 181 19.22 16.45 -11.61
N LEU A 182 18.73 15.21 -11.63
CA LEU A 182 19.41 13.98 -12.07
C LEU A 182 18.75 13.34 -13.31
N HIS A 183 18.31 14.13 -14.28
CA HIS A 183 17.75 13.60 -15.54
C HIS A 183 18.80 12.88 -16.42
N GLU A 184 20.05 13.31 -16.36
CA GLU A 184 21.18 12.65 -17.03
C GLU A 184 22.12 12.07 -15.97
N ILE A 185 22.14 10.75 -15.87
CA ILE A 185 23.02 10.04 -14.96
C ILE A 185 24.32 9.72 -15.68
N ALA A 186 25.40 10.34 -15.22
CA ALA A 186 26.75 10.12 -15.72
C ALA A 186 27.67 9.66 -14.58
N PRO A 187 28.74 8.91 -14.87
CA PRO A 187 29.72 8.48 -13.87
C PRO A 187 30.27 9.63 -13.01
N GLU A 188 30.50 10.80 -13.61
CA GLU A 188 30.97 12.00 -12.91
C GLU A 188 29.96 12.52 -11.87
N THR A 189 28.67 12.27 -12.09
CA THR A 189 27.62 12.61 -11.12
C THR A 189 27.67 11.68 -9.91
N ILE A 190 27.93 10.38 -10.13
CA ILE A 190 28.15 9.41 -9.04
C ILE A 190 29.37 9.83 -8.19
N HIS A 191 30.52 10.10 -8.83
CA HIS A 191 31.73 10.53 -8.12
C HIS A 191 31.49 11.79 -7.27
N ARG A 192 30.83 12.81 -7.84
CA ARG A 192 30.50 14.05 -7.10
C ARG A 192 29.62 13.81 -5.87
N TRP A 193 28.61 12.93 -5.98
CA TRP A 193 27.74 12.61 -4.86
C TRP A 193 28.43 11.71 -3.83
N ALA A 194 29.25 10.76 -4.27
CA ALA A 194 30.08 9.92 -3.40
C ALA A 194 31.03 10.79 -2.55
N ASP A 195 31.69 11.78 -3.16
CA ASP A 195 32.54 12.75 -2.45
C ASP A 195 31.76 13.54 -1.40
N ARG A 196 30.56 14.03 -1.75
CA ARG A 196 29.68 14.76 -0.81
C ARG A 196 29.20 13.91 0.36
N LEU A 197 29.00 12.61 0.13
CA LEU A 197 28.62 11.63 1.14
C LEU A 197 29.82 11.10 1.94
N GLY A 198 31.04 11.54 1.64
CA GLY A 198 32.26 11.05 2.30
C GLY A 198 32.54 9.57 2.01
N MET A 199 32.11 9.07 0.86
CA MET A 199 32.36 7.69 0.43
C MET A 199 33.82 7.46 0.00
N GLY A 200 34.52 8.53 -0.40
CA GLY A 200 35.84 8.42 -1.02
C GLY A 200 35.73 7.89 -2.46
N PRO A 201 36.82 7.33 -3.02
CA PRO A 201 36.81 6.79 -4.37
C PRO A 201 35.80 5.63 -4.50
N VAL A 202 34.96 5.69 -5.53
CA VAL A 202 33.98 4.64 -5.84
C VAL A 202 34.28 3.98 -7.18
N GLN A 203 34.00 2.68 -7.26
CA GLN A 203 33.89 1.96 -8.52
C GLN A 203 32.45 2.04 -9.02
N ILE A 204 32.28 2.30 -10.30
CA ILE A 204 30.96 2.56 -10.88
C ILE A 204 30.50 1.35 -11.67
N TYR A 205 29.23 1.02 -11.51
CA TYR A 205 28.57 -0.08 -12.16
C TYR A 205 27.25 0.37 -12.78
N ARG A 206 26.82 -0.35 -13.81
CA ARG A 206 25.46 -0.32 -14.33
C ARG A 206 24.74 -1.57 -13.85
N GLY A 207 23.58 -1.40 -13.22
CA GLY A 207 22.76 -2.51 -12.72
C GLY A 207 21.35 -2.42 -13.27
N ASP A 208 20.79 -3.58 -13.62
CA ASP A 208 19.36 -3.73 -13.84
C ASP A 208 18.71 -4.09 -12.50
N LEU A 209 18.40 -3.06 -11.72
CA LEU A 209 17.70 -3.20 -10.44
C LEU A 209 16.20 -3.06 -10.73
N PRO A 210 15.34 -3.99 -10.27
CA PRO A 210 13.89 -3.90 -10.46
C PRO A 210 13.29 -2.55 -10.05
N MET A 211 13.86 -1.93 -9.00
CA MET A 211 13.41 -0.63 -8.45
C MET A 211 14.15 0.59 -9.01
N ALA A 212 15.29 0.43 -9.69
CA ALA A 212 16.08 1.56 -10.20
C ALA A 212 16.02 1.70 -11.73
N GLY A 213 15.42 0.72 -12.42
CA GLY A 213 15.27 0.71 -13.86
C GLY A 213 16.58 0.40 -14.62
N PRO A 214 16.48 0.13 -15.94
CA PRO A 214 17.56 -0.43 -16.75
C PRO A 214 18.77 0.50 -16.99
N ASN A 215 18.73 1.74 -16.49
CA ASN A 215 19.76 2.76 -16.70
C ASN A 215 20.33 3.34 -15.41
N SER A 216 20.15 2.66 -14.27
CA SER A 216 20.73 3.11 -13.00
C SER A 216 22.26 2.97 -13.00
N LEU A 217 22.93 3.93 -12.37
CA LEU A 217 24.37 3.83 -12.04
C LEU A 217 24.53 3.63 -10.54
N ILE A 218 25.49 2.79 -10.18
CA ILE A 218 25.79 2.43 -8.79
C ILE A 218 27.27 2.67 -8.52
N GLY A 219 27.58 3.52 -7.54
CA GLY A 219 28.93 3.70 -7.00
C GLY A 219 29.11 2.84 -5.75
N LEU A 220 30.17 2.02 -5.71
CA LEU A 220 30.57 1.23 -4.54
C LEU A 220 31.96 1.67 -4.07
N ASP A 221 32.11 1.96 -2.78
CA ASP A 221 33.43 2.24 -2.19
C ASP A 221 34.13 0.96 -1.69
N GLU A 222 35.35 1.10 -1.14
CA GLU A 222 36.09 -0.04 -0.57
C GLU A 222 35.39 -0.69 0.64
N GLY A 223 34.56 0.08 1.36
CA GLY A 223 33.75 -0.36 2.48
C GLY A 223 32.40 -0.97 2.08
N TRP A 224 32.12 -1.07 0.78
CA TRP A 224 30.84 -1.51 0.22
C TRP A 224 29.64 -0.65 0.61
N ARG A 225 29.88 0.63 0.90
CA ARG A 225 28.81 1.64 0.86
C ARG A 225 28.38 1.80 -0.59
N SER A 226 27.07 1.85 -0.83
CA SER A 226 26.52 2.01 -2.17
C SER A 226 25.79 3.33 -2.32
N LEU A 227 25.95 3.92 -3.51
CA LEU A 227 25.22 5.08 -3.97
C LEU A 227 24.59 4.73 -5.31
N THR A 228 23.27 4.65 -5.38
CA THR A 228 22.52 4.40 -6.60
C THR A 228 21.85 5.69 -7.06
N LEU A 229 22.01 6.01 -8.35
CA LEU A 229 21.25 7.06 -9.01
C LEU A 229 20.38 6.41 -10.08
N ASN A 230 19.09 6.73 -10.12
CA ASN A 230 18.16 6.25 -11.13
C ASN A 230 17.64 7.38 -12.04
N THR A 231 17.06 7.01 -13.18
CA THR A 231 16.57 7.97 -14.19
C THR A 231 15.32 8.70 -13.74
N GLU A 232 14.74 8.28 -12.62
CA GLU A 232 13.60 8.94 -11.96
C GLU A 232 14.07 10.04 -11.00
N GLY A 233 15.37 10.34 -11.00
CA GLY A 233 15.97 11.38 -10.20
C GLY A 233 16.16 11.03 -8.73
N ALA A 234 15.94 9.76 -8.36
CA ALA A 234 16.19 9.28 -7.00
C ALA A 234 17.68 8.96 -6.79
N LEU A 235 18.15 9.34 -5.62
CA LEU A 235 19.44 9.03 -5.04
C LEU A 235 19.22 8.12 -3.84
N VAL A 236 19.80 6.93 -3.87
CA VAL A 236 19.72 5.96 -2.78
C VAL A 236 21.12 5.70 -2.24
N PHE A 237 21.35 6.08 -0.99
CA PHE A 237 22.56 5.75 -0.25
C PHE A 237 22.27 4.56 0.66
N GLN A 238 23.19 3.59 0.71
CA GLN A 238 23.17 2.51 1.71
C GLN A 238 24.57 2.32 2.28
N ARG A 239 24.65 2.21 3.61
CA ARG A 239 25.91 2.03 4.32
C ARG A 239 26.48 0.63 4.12
N ARG A 240 25.63 -0.38 3.96
CA ARG A 240 26.02 -1.76 3.70
C ARG A 240 25.27 -2.22 2.46
N GLY A 241 25.97 -2.24 1.32
CA GLY A 241 25.36 -2.34 0.00
C GLY A 241 24.32 -3.46 -0.18
N PHE A 242 23.36 -3.22 -1.07
CA PHE A 242 22.38 -4.16 -1.62
C PHE A 242 21.60 -5.05 -0.64
N ARG A 243 21.45 -4.65 0.62
CA ARG A 243 20.46 -5.29 1.49
C ARG A 243 19.07 -4.81 1.14
N SER A 244 18.28 -5.69 0.52
CA SER A 244 16.85 -5.48 0.31
C SER A 244 16.10 -5.27 1.62
N SER A 245 16.55 -5.91 2.71
CA SER A 245 15.97 -5.76 4.05
C SER A 245 16.17 -4.36 4.64
N GLU A 246 17.34 -3.73 4.44
CA GLU A 246 17.61 -2.36 4.90
C GLU A 246 16.72 -1.35 4.14
N MET A 247 16.42 -1.64 2.87
CA MET A 247 15.42 -0.89 2.10
C MET A 247 14.01 -0.96 2.68
N MET A 248 13.66 -2.10 3.27
CA MET A 248 12.35 -2.35 3.89
C MET A 248 12.30 -1.92 5.37
N GLY A 249 13.37 -1.33 5.92
CA GLY A 249 13.46 -1.02 7.35
C GLY A 249 13.47 -2.27 8.24
N LEU A 250 13.81 -3.43 7.68
CA LEU A 250 13.85 -4.72 8.37
C LEU A 250 15.29 -4.97 8.79
N VAL A 251 15.77 -4.38 9.90
CA VAL A 251 17.19 -4.48 10.26
C VAL A 251 17.42 -4.93 11.69
N ALA A 252 18.09 -6.10 11.78
CA ALA A 252 18.80 -6.66 12.92
C ALA A 252 17.95 -7.13 14.12
N PRO A 253 18.41 -8.16 14.85
CA PRO A 253 17.81 -8.53 16.15
C PRO A 253 17.80 -7.31 17.08
N PRO A 254 16.87 -7.25 18.06
CA PRO A 254 16.73 -6.10 18.95
C PRO A 254 18.08 -5.76 19.61
N GLN A 255 18.74 -4.75 19.07
CA GLN A 255 19.89 -4.10 19.69
C GLN A 255 19.35 -2.92 20.50
N GLU A 256 20.07 -2.57 21.56
CA GLU A 256 19.76 -1.36 22.30
C GLU A 256 19.93 -0.16 21.36
N MET A 257 18.80 0.42 20.93
CA MET A 257 18.77 1.57 20.05
C MET A 257 19.43 2.77 20.74
N VAL A 258 20.22 3.55 20.00
CA VAL A 258 20.55 4.91 20.41
C VAL A 258 19.27 5.71 20.69
N GLY A 259 19.35 6.69 21.60
CA GLY A 259 18.20 7.56 21.87
C GLY A 259 17.82 8.40 20.66
N GLU A 260 16.53 8.75 20.53
CA GLU A 260 16.02 9.56 19.41
C GLU A 260 16.82 10.85 19.18
N SER A 261 17.24 11.53 20.24
CA SER A 261 18.03 12.76 20.13
C SER A 261 19.39 12.54 19.46
N GLU A 262 20.02 11.39 19.69
CA GLU A 262 21.30 11.03 19.07
C GLU A 262 21.08 10.63 17.61
N ALA A 263 20.06 9.83 17.34
CA ALA A 263 19.69 9.45 15.97
C ALA A 263 19.31 10.66 15.11
N ARG A 264 18.51 11.59 15.64
CA ARG A 264 18.14 12.85 14.98
C ARG A 264 19.38 13.71 14.72
N ALA A 265 20.34 13.75 15.64
CA ALA A 265 21.60 14.47 15.45
C ALA A 265 22.43 13.85 14.31
N ALA A 266 22.48 12.53 14.21
CA ALA A 266 23.15 11.82 13.11
C ALA A 266 22.48 12.08 11.75
N ALA A 267 21.15 11.97 11.67
CA ALA A 267 20.40 12.30 10.45
C ALA A 267 20.61 13.77 10.04
N THR A 268 20.60 14.69 11.01
CA THR A 268 20.87 16.12 10.78
C THR A 268 22.27 16.34 10.24
N ALA A 269 23.29 15.70 10.83
CA ALA A 269 24.67 15.82 10.40
C ALA A 269 24.88 15.27 8.98
N PHE A 270 24.15 14.21 8.62
CA PHE A 270 24.16 13.61 7.29
C PHE A 270 23.49 14.49 6.22
N ILE A 271 22.30 15.04 6.49
CA ILE A 271 21.54 15.84 5.50
C ILE A 271 22.11 17.24 5.32
N ARG A 272 22.54 17.90 6.39
CA ARG A 272 23.00 19.30 6.37
C ARG A 272 23.99 19.64 5.23
N PRO A 273 25.06 18.87 4.97
CA PRO A 273 25.97 19.17 3.87
C PRO A 273 25.36 18.92 2.47
N LEU A 274 24.28 18.15 2.39
CA LEU A 274 23.61 17.79 1.13
C LEU A 274 22.54 18.80 0.72
N VAL A 275 22.00 19.59 1.64
CA VAL A 275 20.89 20.56 1.40
C VAL A 275 21.08 21.41 0.15
N PRO A 276 22.26 22.05 -0.11
CA PRO A 276 22.45 22.90 -1.30
C PRO A 276 22.36 22.13 -2.63
N TYR A 277 22.48 20.81 -2.57
CA TYR A 277 22.46 19.90 -3.72
C TYR A 277 21.14 19.14 -3.83
N LEU A 278 20.37 19.05 -2.75
CA LEU A 278 19.02 18.48 -2.75
C LEU A 278 18.01 19.44 -3.33
N ALA A 279 18.21 20.75 -3.15
CA ALA A 279 17.47 21.77 -3.88
C ALA A 279 18.44 22.86 -4.34
N THR A 280 18.66 22.93 -5.65
CA THR A 280 19.49 23.97 -6.26
C THR A 280 18.59 25.01 -6.90
N VAL A 281 18.69 26.26 -6.45
CA VAL A 281 17.96 27.39 -7.06
C VAL A 281 18.86 28.11 -8.05
N GLU A 282 18.45 28.15 -9.32
CA GLU A 282 19.23 28.74 -10.42
C GLU A 282 18.62 30.08 -10.87
N GLY A 283 19.43 30.92 -11.54
CA GLY A 283 18.92 32.09 -12.26
C GLY A 283 18.60 33.34 -11.44
N VAL A 284 19.04 33.41 -10.17
CA VAL A 284 18.81 34.58 -9.30
C VAL A 284 20.05 35.04 -8.55
N ASP A 285 20.22 36.36 -8.44
CA ASP A 285 21.33 36.99 -7.70
C ASP A 285 21.23 36.81 -6.18
N SER A 286 20.02 36.53 -5.68
CA SER A 286 19.74 36.28 -4.26
C SER A 286 18.78 35.09 -4.17
N PRO A 287 19.31 33.85 -4.17
CA PRO A 287 18.47 32.66 -4.04
C PRO A 287 17.75 32.65 -2.68
N PRO A 288 16.55 32.04 -2.61
CA PRO A 288 15.87 31.83 -1.34
C PRO A 288 16.76 30.98 -0.42
N SER A 289 16.55 31.13 0.88
CA SER A 289 17.19 30.28 1.87
C SER A 289 16.66 28.84 1.72
N VAL A 290 17.54 27.94 1.30
CA VAL A 290 17.24 26.50 1.24
C VAL A 290 17.60 25.88 2.58
N GLY A 291 16.60 25.28 3.23
CA GLY A 291 16.70 24.61 4.52
C GLY A 291 16.13 23.21 4.47
N PHE A 292 16.01 22.57 5.64
CA PHE A 292 15.32 21.31 5.78
C PHE A 292 14.78 21.14 7.20
N SER A 293 13.71 20.36 7.35
CA SER A 293 13.23 19.84 8.62
C SER A 293 13.30 18.31 8.62
N LEU A 294 13.35 17.72 9.82
CA LEU A 294 13.27 16.28 10.04
C LEU A 294 12.05 15.94 10.88
N THR A 295 11.17 15.13 10.31
CA THR A 295 9.98 14.60 11.01
C THR A 295 10.20 13.12 11.25
N LEU A 296 10.11 12.68 12.51
CA LEU A 296 10.20 11.25 12.84
C LEU A 296 8.98 10.54 12.26
N ARG A 297 9.19 9.44 11.54
CA ARG A 297 8.12 8.50 11.19
C ARG A 297 7.96 7.54 12.36
N GLU A 298 6.82 7.64 13.05
CA GLU A 298 6.54 6.82 14.23
C GLU A 298 6.28 5.35 13.87
N GLU A 299 5.93 5.08 12.60
CA GLU A 299 5.63 3.74 12.13
C GLU A 299 6.42 3.34 10.88
N PRO A 300 6.97 2.11 10.84
CA PRO A 300 6.99 1.15 11.96
C PRO A 300 7.93 1.61 13.09
N SER A 301 7.61 1.23 14.34
CA SER A 301 8.35 1.69 15.53
C SER A 301 9.84 1.33 15.41
N PRO A 302 10.76 2.21 15.89
CA PRO A 302 12.19 1.92 15.91
C PRO A 302 12.55 0.64 16.66
N ALA A 303 11.74 0.24 17.66
CA ALA A 303 11.93 -1.00 18.39
C ALA A 303 11.66 -2.24 17.55
N ASP A 304 10.77 -2.15 16.57
CA ASP A 304 10.37 -3.26 15.69
C ASP A 304 11.28 -3.35 14.46
N THR A 305 11.85 -2.22 14.04
CA THR A 305 12.62 -2.09 12.79
C THR A 305 14.13 -2.07 13.01
N GLY A 306 14.58 -1.73 14.22
CA GLY A 306 15.99 -1.50 14.53
C GLY A 306 16.56 -0.22 13.91
N VAL A 307 15.70 0.68 13.39
CA VAL A 307 16.09 1.94 12.77
C VAL A 307 15.17 3.10 13.17
N TRP A 308 15.73 4.29 13.33
CA TRP A 308 14.97 5.53 13.37
C TRP A 308 14.78 6.05 11.94
N ALA A 309 13.53 6.20 11.51
CA ALA A 309 13.20 6.71 10.18
C ALA A 309 12.78 8.18 10.25
N TYR A 310 13.53 9.06 9.58
CA TYR A 310 13.22 10.49 9.50
C TYR A 310 12.80 10.85 8.08
N GLN A 311 11.61 11.42 7.93
CA GLN A 311 11.22 12.15 6.74
C GLN A 311 12.00 13.46 6.69
N VAL A 312 12.59 13.77 5.53
CA VAL A 312 13.32 15.00 5.25
C VAL A 312 12.42 15.90 4.40
N GLU A 313 12.02 17.06 4.92
CA GLU A 313 11.30 18.05 4.13
C GLU A 313 12.26 19.17 3.77
N ILE A 314 12.48 19.42 2.47
CA ILE A 314 13.30 20.54 2.03
C ILE A 314 12.45 21.81 2.09
N THR A 315 12.99 22.92 2.61
CA THR A 315 12.25 24.18 2.76
C THR A 315 12.86 25.28 1.90
N LEU A 316 12.03 26.11 1.28
CA LEU A 316 12.40 27.34 0.58
C LEU A 316 11.86 28.53 1.38
N ASP A 317 12.75 29.34 1.96
CA ASP A 317 12.39 30.45 2.86
C ASP A 317 11.45 30.01 3.99
N GLY A 318 11.69 28.81 4.53
CA GLY A 318 10.88 28.20 5.58
C GLY A 318 9.60 27.52 5.10
N VAL A 319 9.26 27.57 3.81
CA VAL A 319 8.10 26.87 3.23
C VAL A 319 8.51 25.49 2.69
N PRO A 320 7.99 24.38 3.20
CA PRO A 320 8.33 23.04 2.74
C PRO A 320 7.94 22.76 1.27
N LEU A 321 8.78 22.00 0.58
CA LEU A 321 8.50 21.36 -0.70
C LEU A 321 7.90 19.97 -0.44
N ALA A 322 6.58 19.87 -0.56
CA ALA A 322 5.85 18.62 -0.46
C ALA A 322 5.92 17.86 -1.80
N SER A 323 6.61 16.72 -1.81
CA SER A 323 6.62 15.79 -2.95
C SER A 323 5.52 14.74 -2.84
N GLU A 324 4.97 14.32 -3.98
CA GLU A 324 4.00 13.23 -4.04
C GLU A 324 4.60 11.81 -3.98
N ALA A 325 5.87 11.67 -4.39
CA ALA A 325 6.65 10.43 -4.28
C ALA A 325 6.96 10.08 -2.82
N PRO A 326 7.38 8.83 -2.51
CA PRO A 326 7.91 8.51 -1.19
C PRO A 326 8.97 9.56 -0.85
N GLY A 327 8.66 10.39 0.14
CA GLY A 327 9.42 11.59 0.41
C GLY A 327 10.87 11.27 0.75
N ASN A 328 11.71 12.29 0.69
CA ASN A 328 13.10 12.15 1.13
C ASN A 328 13.12 11.56 2.54
N MET A 329 13.95 10.54 2.77
CA MET A 329 13.97 9.79 4.02
C MET A 329 15.40 9.42 4.39
N VAL A 330 15.69 9.42 5.70
CA VAL A 330 16.95 8.96 6.28
C VAL A 330 16.66 7.94 7.35
N LEU A 331 17.35 6.80 7.28
CA LEU A 331 17.28 5.72 8.26
C LEU A 331 18.56 5.73 9.09
N VAL A 332 18.43 5.76 10.41
CA VAL A 332 19.55 5.73 11.37
C VAL A 332 19.48 4.43 12.16
N GLY A 333 20.55 3.65 12.13
CA GLY A 333 20.61 2.35 12.82
C GLY A 333 20.75 2.47 14.34
N ALA A 334 20.64 1.32 15.00
CA ALA A 334 20.88 1.18 16.44
C ALA A 334 22.26 1.68 16.90
N ASP A 335 23.25 1.74 16.01
CA ASP A 335 24.59 2.24 16.28
C ASP A 335 24.74 3.78 16.12
N GLY A 336 23.64 4.49 15.86
CA GLY A 336 23.63 5.95 15.73
C GLY A 336 24.17 6.47 14.41
N GLU A 337 24.39 5.61 13.44
CA GLU A 337 24.90 5.97 12.11
C GLU A 337 23.80 5.84 11.05
N VAL A 338 23.89 6.64 9.99
CA VAL A 338 22.95 6.56 8.86
C VAL A 338 23.17 5.25 8.11
N THR A 339 22.16 4.39 8.08
CA THR A 339 22.18 3.08 7.41
C THR A 339 21.71 3.20 5.96
N ALA A 340 20.71 4.03 5.69
CA ALA A 340 20.23 4.30 4.35
C ALA A 340 19.65 5.71 4.23
N ALA A 341 19.63 6.25 3.02
CA ALA A 341 18.91 7.48 2.69
C ALA A 341 18.32 7.41 1.28
N PHE A 342 17.10 7.90 1.13
CA PHE A 342 16.36 8.01 -0.13
C PHE A 342 16.10 9.49 -0.36
N LEU A 343 16.68 10.06 -1.41
CA LEU A 343 16.69 11.50 -1.63
C LEU A 343 16.35 11.78 -3.10
N THR A 344 15.61 12.83 -3.37
CA THR A 344 15.20 13.25 -4.72
C THR A 344 15.68 14.69 -4.93
N PRO A 345 16.90 14.87 -5.47
CA PRO A 345 17.45 16.18 -5.76
C PRO A 345 16.66 16.91 -6.85
N VAL A 346 16.30 18.16 -6.59
CA VAL A 346 15.53 19.01 -7.52
C VAL A 346 16.29 20.28 -7.89
N ARG A 347 16.05 20.77 -9.10
CA ARG A 347 16.44 22.11 -9.56
C ARG A 347 15.21 22.99 -9.62
N LEU A 348 15.38 24.21 -9.14
CA LEU A 348 14.33 25.20 -9.01
C LEU A 348 14.74 26.44 -9.79
N THR A 349 13.94 26.83 -10.76
CA THR A 349 14.14 28.07 -11.51
C THR A 349 12.97 29.01 -11.19
N PRO A 350 13.19 30.17 -10.57
CA PRO A 350 12.12 31.13 -10.33
C PRO A 350 11.45 31.53 -11.64
N THR A 351 10.12 31.53 -11.68
CA THR A 351 9.39 31.94 -12.89
C THR A 351 9.40 33.45 -13.09
N GLY A 352 9.76 34.20 -12.04
CA GLY A 352 9.63 35.66 -11.97
C GLY A 352 8.23 36.11 -11.52
N GLU A 353 7.29 35.19 -11.39
CA GLU A 353 5.92 35.45 -10.95
C GLU A 353 5.77 35.23 -9.44
N GLN A 354 4.81 35.94 -8.84
CA GLN A 354 4.39 35.73 -7.45
C GLN A 354 2.88 35.56 -7.42
N VAL A 355 2.40 34.69 -6.54
CA VAL A 355 0.98 34.46 -6.31
C VAL A 355 0.55 35.00 -4.96
N THR A 356 -0.64 35.60 -4.92
CA THR A 356 -1.29 36.02 -3.67
C THR A 356 -1.93 34.82 -3.00
N LEU A 357 -1.65 34.65 -1.71
CA LEU A 357 -2.27 33.59 -0.90
C LEU A 357 -3.59 34.07 -0.32
N ARG A 358 -4.60 33.20 -0.33
CA ARG A 358 -5.85 33.37 0.42
C ARG A 358 -5.54 33.32 1.92
N PRO A 359 -6.20 34.14 2.76
CA PRO A 359 -6.04 34.03 4.21
C PRO A 359 -6.39 32.63 4.71
N LEU A 360 -5.46 31.96 5.39
CA LEU A 360 -5.62 30.56 5.83
C LEU A 360 -6.92 30.32 6.61
N GLN A 361 -7.27 31.22 7.53
CA GLN A 361 -8.49 31.09 8.33
C GLN A 361 -9.76 31.13 7.45
N GLU A 362 -9.79 31.98 6.43
CA GLU A 362 -10.91 32.08 5.50
C GLU A 362 -11.00 30.82 4.62
N THR A 363 -9.86 30.31 4.14
CA THR A 363 -9.81 29.06 3.37
C THR A 363 -10.30 27.86 4.19
N LEU A 364 -9.84 27.72 5.43
CA LEU A 364 -10.31 26.65 6.33
C LEU A 364 -11.81 26.78 6.62
N GLN A 365 -12.30 27.99 6.85
CA GLN A 365 -13.72 28.22 7.12
C GLN A 365 -14.59 27.87 5.91
N ALA A 366 -14.20 28.28 4.70
CA ALA A 366 -14.90 27.96 3.47
C ALA A 366 -14.92 26.45 3.20
N PHE A 367 -13.77 25.78 3.36
CA PHE A 367 -13.66 24.33 3.21
C PHE A 367 -14.57 23.57 4.19
N LEU A 368 -14.54 23.94 5.47
CA LEU A 368 -15.39 23.35 6.51
C LEU A 368 -16.89 23.63 6.33
N GLN A 369 -17.24 24.65 5.53
CA GLN A 369 -18.61 24.97 5.13
C GLN A 369 -19.05 24.23 3.85
N GLY A 370 -18.20 23.38 3.29
CA GLY A 370 -18.52 22.53 2.15
C GLY A 370 -18.03 23.04 0.80
N ASP A 371 -17.14 24.05 0.75
CA ASP A 371 -16.52 24.47 -0.50
C ASP A 371 -15.44 23.47 -0.96
N ALA A 372 -15.90 22.43 -1.67
CA ALA A 372 -15.04 21.39 -2.22
C ALA A 372 -14.13 21.90 -3.36
N SER A 373 -14.38 23.09 -3.93
CA SER A 373 -13.54 23.65 -5.02
C SER A 373 -12.12 23.98 -4.56
N LEU A 374 -11.93 24.14 -3.26
CA LEU A 374 -10.63 24.34 -2.62
C LEU A 374 -9.80 23.06 -2.57
N LEU A 375 -10.41 21.89 -2.73
CA LEU A 375 -9.70 20.63 -2.63
C LEU A 375 -8.77 20.45 -3.83
N ARG A 376 -7.53 20.04 -3.56
CA ARG A 376 -6.52 19.67 -4.58
C ARG A 376 -6.07 18.22 -4.46
N GLY A 377 -6.77 17.46 -3.64
CA GLY A 377 -6.52 16.05 -3.38
C GLY A 377 -6.40 15.77 -1.88
N SER A 378 -6.53 14.51 -1.53
CA SER A 378 -6.17 14.03 -0.20
C SER A 378 -5.53 12.66 -0.30
N ARG A 379 -4.88 12.28 0.79
CA ARG A 379 -4.44 10.91 1.00
C ARG A 379 -4.85 10.53 2.41
N TRP A 380 -5.33 9.30 2.55
CA TRP A 380 -5.48 8.68 3.85
C TRP A 380 -5.03 7.24 3.75
N GLY A 381 -4.24 6.82 4.74
CA GLY A 381 -3.80 5.45 4.89
C GLY A 381 -4.44 4.86 6.14
N GLU A 382 -4.82 3.59 6.09
CA GLU A 382 -5.00 2.83 7.32
C GLU A 382 -3.64 2.72 7.99
N THR A 383 -3.52 3.34 9.16
CA THR A 383 -2.50 3.01 10.13
C THR A 383 -2.85 1.60 10.61
N PRO A 384 -2.05 0.57 10.30
CA PRO A 384 -2.28 -0.73 10.89
C PRO A 384 -2.31 -0.54 12.41
N PRO A 385 -3.24 -1.17 13.15
CA PRO A 385 -3.24 -1.08 14.61
C PRO A 385 -1.81 -1.32 15.14
N SER A 386 -1.35 -0.55 16.12
CA SER A 386 0.00 -0.72 16.70
C SER A 386 0.28 -2.15 17.15
N ASP A 387 -0.77 -2.89 17.51
CA ASP A 387 -0.71 -4.28 17.96
C ASP A 387 -0.71 -5.29 16.79
N ALA A 388 -0.93 -4.82 15.57
CA ALA A 388 -1.00 -5.60 14.34
C ALA A 388 0.24 -5.45 13.44
N THR A 389 1.26 -4.69 13.87
CA THR A 389 2.49 -4.57 13.11
C THR A 389 3.18 -5.94 13.05
N PRO A 390 3.41 -6.50 11.85
CA PRO A 390 4.10 -7.78 11.73
C PRO A 390 5.48 -7.67 12.38
N ARG A 391 5.83 -8.63 13.25
CA ARG A 391 7.19 -8.70 13.81
C ARG A 391 8.07 -9.49 12.87
N PHE A 392 9.21 -8.92 12.51
CA PHE A 392 10.14 -9.55 11.58
C PHE A 392 11.31 -10.17 12.34
N PHE A 393 11.70 -11.36 11.92
CA PHE A 393 12.85 -12.07 12.43
C PHE A 393 13.78 -12.40 11.27
N GLN A 394 15.07 -12.19 11.48
CA GLN A 394 16.10 -12.52 10.51
C GLN A 394 17.08 -13.49 11.13
N ARG A 395 17.42 -14.54 10.39
CA ARG A 395 18.43 -15.49 10.83
C ARG A 395 19.82 -14.94 10.49
N PRO A 396 20.70 -14.68 11.48
CA PRO A 396 22.05 -14.26 11.20
C PRO A 396 22.81 -15.41 10.53
N LEU A 397 23.50 -15.11 9.44
CA LEU A 397 24.41 -16.05 8.81
C LEU A 397 25.77 -15.96 9.48
N SER A 398 26.31 -17.10 9.90
CA SER A 398 27.71 -17.21 10.32
C SER A 398 28.40 -18.28 9.50
N PHE A 399 29.30 -17.85 8.62
CA PHE A 399 30.19 -18.72 7.87
C PHE A 399 31.65 -18.46 8.29
N GLN A 400 32.47 -19.50 8.26
CA GLN A 400 33.90 -19.39 8.39
C GLN A 400 34.56 -19.40 7.00
N GLU A 401 35.70 -18.72 6.89
CA GLU A 401 36.52 -18.81 5.69
C GLU A 401 36.93 -20.28 5.45
N GLY A 402 36.69 -20.77 4.23
CA GLY A 402 36.93 -22.16 3.85
C GLY A 402 35.71 -23.07 3.99
N ASP A 403 34.60 -22.61 4.56
CA ASP A 403 33.36 -23.37 4.60
C ASP A 403 32.85 -23.64 3.19
N ARG A 404 32.41 -24.87 2.94
CA ARG A 404 31.74 -25.24 1.69
C ARG A 404 30.24 -25.18 1.90
N ILE A 405 29.57 -24.33 1.14
CA ILE A 405 28.14 -24.03 1.31
C ILE A 405 27.40 -24.13 -0.01
N ALA A 406 26.08 -24.32 0.09
CA ALA A 406 25.14 -24.18 -1.00
C ALA A 406 24.15 -23.08 -0.63
N VAL A 407 23.99 -22.11 -1.51
CA VAL A 407 23.17 -20.92 -1.25
C VAL A 407 22.19 -20.74 -2.39
N ASN A 408 20.92 -20.51 -2.06
CA ASN A 408 19.86 -20.26 -3.02
C ASN A 408 19.61 -18.76 -3.09
N GLY A 409 19.45 -18.21 -4.29
CA GLY A 409 19.27 -16.77 -4.47
C GLY A 409 19.07 -16.36 -5.91
N TRP A 410 18.96 -15.06 -6.13
CA TRP A 410 18.95 -14.45 -7.45
C TRP A 410 20.30 -13.82 -7.72
N VAL A 411 20.85 -14.08 -8.90
CA VAL A 411 22.11 -13.46 -9.32
C VAL A 411 21.81 -12.11 -9.95
N GLN A 412 22.31 -11.06 -9.33
CA GLN A 412 22.37 -9.74 -9.91
C GLN A 412 23.74 -9.53 -10.56
N ARG A 413 23.72 -9.15 -11.84
CA ARG A 413 24.93 -8.68 -12.53
C ARG A 413 25.02 -7.17 -12.46
N LEU A 414 26.21 -6.69 -12.11
CA LEU A 414 26.60 -5.29 -12.16
C LEU A 414 27.73 -5.16 -13.19
N SER A 415 27.43 -4.50 -14.32
CA SER A 415 28.41 -4.28 -15.37
C SER A 415 29.34 -3.13 -15.00
N GLY A 416 30.64 -3.37 -15.00
CA GLY A 416 31.62 -2.36 -14.62
C GLY A 416 31.67 -1.20 -15.62
N VAL A 417 31.80 0.02 -15.09
CA VAL A 417 31.95 1.27 -15.83
C VAL A 417 33.35 1.83 -15.55
N GLU A 418 33.90 2.64 -16.46
CA GLU A 418 35.26 3.24 -16.32
C GLU A 418 36.39 2.21 -16.11
N GLY A 419 36.22 0.98 -16.63
CA GLY A 419 37.22 -0.08 -16.50
C GLY A 419 37.15 -0.86 -15.19
N ALA A 420 36.12 -0.64 -14.36
CA ALA A 420 35.78 -1.55 -13.27
C ALA A 420 35.47 -2.96 -13.82
N PRO A 421 35.85 -4.04 -13.11
CA PRO A 421 35.46 -5.39 -13.50
C PRO A 421 33.97 -5.62 -13.20
N ASP A 422 33.29 -6.44 -13.99
CA ASP A 422 31.92 -6.86 -13.68
C ASP A 422 31.85 -7.55 -12.30
N LEU A 423 30.76 -7.30 -11.57
CA LEU A 423 30.44 -8.01 -10.33
C LEU A 423 29.18 -8.86 -10.53
N LEU A 424 29.22 -10.05 -9.95
CA LEU A 424 28.06 -10.92 -9.81
C LEU A 424 27.74 -11.02 -8.31
N LEU A 425 26.56 -10.54 -7.94
CA LEU A 425 26.05 -10.58 -6.58
C LEU A 425 24.97 -11.65 -6.50
N LEU A 426 25.02 -12.53 -5.51
CA LEU A 426 23.92 -13.44 -5.20
C LEU A 426 23.16 -12.88 -4.01
N HIS A 427 21.91 -12.49 -4.25
CA HIS A 427 20.94 -12.11 -3.21
C HIS A 427 20.20 -13.35 -2.78
N THR A 428 20.35 -13.76 -1.54
CA THR A 428 19.83 -15.05 -1.10
C THR A 428 18.32 -15.03 -0.86
N VAL A 429 17.62 -16.10 -1.24
CA VAL A 429 16.20 -16.31 -0.88
C VAL A 429 16.07 -16.61 0.61
N THR A 430 17.04 -17.34 1.15
CA THR A 430 17.01 -17.93 2.49
C THR A 430 17.77 -17.11 3.52
N SER A 431 18.20 -15.88 3.20
CA SER A 431 18.89 -15.01 4.15
C SER A 431 18.94 -13.56 3.67
N VAL A 432 19.44 -12.69 4.55
CA VAL A 432 19.65 -11.26 4.30
C VAL A 432 21.09 -10.99 3.82
N GLY A 433 21.73 -12.05 3.33
CA GLY A 433 23.12 -12.02 2.91
C GLY A 433 23.28 -11.72 1.43
N THR A 434 24.37 -11.04 1.10
CA THR A 434 24.82 -10.87 -0.29
C THR A 434 26.17 -11.55 -0.46
N PHE A 435 26.30 -12.37 -1.50
CA PHE A 435 27.58 -13.00 -1.86
C PHE A 435 28.13 -12.40 -3.14
N VAL A 436 29.41 -12.03 -3.14
CA VAL A 436 30.16 -11.74 -4.36
C VAL A 436 30.62 -13.06 -4.95
N LEU A 437 30.15 -13.38 -6.15
CA LEU A 437 30.48 -14.63 -6.82
C LEU A 437 31.81 -14.49 -7.58
N GLU A 438 32.74 -15.39 -7.31
CA GLU A 438 34.04 -15.48 -7.99
C GLU A 438 34.12 -16.75 -8.84
N GLY A 439 34.73 -16.67 -10.03
CA GLY A 439 34.96 -17.83 -10.91
C GLY A 439 33.74 -18.27 -11.71
N VAL A 440 32.70 -17.44 -11.78
CA VAL A 440 31.48 -17.68 -12.57
C VAL A 440 31.58 -16.98 -13.92
N ASP A 441 30.89 -17.55 -14.92
CA ASP A 441 30.70 -16.89 -16.21
C ASP A 441 29.99 -15.54 -16.03
N PRO A 442 30.58 -14.41 -16.47
CA PRO A 442 29.96 -13.09 -16.35
C PRO A 442 28.64 -12.96 -17.13
N THR A 443 28.30 -13.91 -18.01
CA THR A 443 27.01 -13.94 -18.71
C THR A 443 25.85 -14.44 -17.84
N LEU A 444 26.11 -14.97 -16.64
CA LEU A 444 25.05 -15.35 -15.70
C LEU A 444 24.28 -14.10 -15.25
N SER A 445 23.00 -14.01 -15.60
CA SER A 445 22.13 -12.86 -15.29
C SER A 445 20.90 -13.25 -14.46
N SER A 446 20.26 -12.24 -13.88
CA SER A 446 19.00 -12.32 -13.12
C SER A 446 17.84 -12.90 -13.93
N GLU A 447 17.90 -12.83 -15.27
CA GLU A 447 16.92 -13.46 -16.14
C GLU A 447 16.91 -14.98 -16.03
N SER A 448 17.92 -15.59 -15.40
CA SER A 448 17.99 -17.05 -15.22
C SER A 448 17.02 -17.58 -14.15
N GLY A 449 16.27 -16.70 -13.47
CA GLY A 449 15.44 -17.08 -12.33
C GLY A 449 16.27 -17.31 -11.06
N PRO A 450 15.67 -17.88 -10.00
CA PRO A 450 16.42 -18.28 -8.82
C PRO A 450 17.45 -19.36 -9.19
N VAL A 451 18.62 -19.29 -8.56
CA VAL A 451 19.70 -20.26 -8.73
C VAL A 451 20.19 -20.77 -7.38
N ARG A 452 20.69 -22.00 -7.39
CA ARG A 452 21.52 -22.55 -6.33
C ARG A 452 22.98 -22.43 -6.73
N VAL A 453 23.78 -21.86 -5.84
CA VAL A 453 25.23 -21.70 -6.00
C VAL A 453 25.94 -22.50 -4.91
N GLU A 454 26.75 -23.47 -5.33
CA GLU A 454 27.65 -24.20 -4.45
C GLU A 454 29.06 -23.64 -4.58
N GLY A 455 29.73 -23.43 -3.45
CA GLY A 455 31.07 -22.89 -3.45
C GLY A 455 31.74 -22.91 -2.09
N THR A 456 32.95 -22.36 -2.06
CA THR A 456 33.73 -22.19 -0.83
C THR A 456 33.73 -20.72 -0.42
N VAL A 457 33.40 -20.45 0.84
CA VAL A 457 33.38 -19.11 1.42
C VAL A 457 34.80 -18.56 1.51
N GLY A 458 35.03 -17.42 0.88
CA GLY A 458 36.25 -16.64 0.96
C GLY A 458 36.12 -15.49 1.98
N ARG A 459 37.27 -14.90 2.29
CA ARG A 459 37.35 -13.79 3.23
C ARG A 459 36.86 -12.48 2.63
N THR A 460 36.10 -11.72 3.38
CA THR A 460 35.94 -10.28 3.17
C THR A 460 36.14 -9.54 4.49
N ASN A 461 36.48 -8.26 4.40
CA ASN A 461 36.63 -7.38 5.55
C ASN A 461 35.33 -6.62 5.86
N VAL A 462 34.28 -6.82 5.06
CA VAL A 462 32.98 -6.18 5.24
C VAL A 462 32.05 -7.15 5.98
N PRO A 463 31.47 -6.75 7.13
CA PRO A 463 30.47 -7.55 7.83
C PRO A 463 29.30 -7.92 6.91
N ASP A 464 28.85 -9.17 6.98
CA ASP A 464 27.69 -9.71 6.26
C ASP A 464 27.70 -9.64 4.73
N LEU A 465 28.84 -9.30 4.15
CA LEU A 465 29.18 -9.64 2.78
C LEU A 465 29.99 -10.93 2.84
N TRP A 466 29.89 -11.78 1.83
CA TRP A 466 30.79 -12.91 1.70
C TRP A 466 31.29 -13.00 0.27
N ARG A 467 32.50 -13.52 0.09
CA ARG A 467 32.96 -13.94 -1.23
C ARG A 467 32.68 -15.41 -1.37
N LEU A 468 32.09 -15.83 -2.49
CA LEU A 468 31.84 -17.23 -2.76
C LEU A 468 32.65 -17.62 -3.99
N ARG A 469 33.69 -18.43 -3.80
CA ARG A 469 34.38 -19.06 -4.94
C ARG A 469 33.48 -20.17 -5.43
N VAL A 470 32.85 -19.94 -6.57
CA VAL A 470 31.80 -20.81 -7.08
C VAL A 470 32.42 -22.05 -7.71
N GLU A 471 31.89 -23.20 -7.31
CA GLU A 471 32.22 -24.50 -7.87
C GLU A 471 31.13 -24.97 -8.83
N ARG A 472 29.86 -24.61 -8.53
CA ARG A 472 28.71 -25.02 -9.32
C ARG A 472 27.57 -24.00 -9.20
N VAL A 473 26.90 -23.73 -10.32
CA VAL A 473 25.63 -23.01 -10.38
C VAL A 473 24.59 -23.95 -10.97
N MET A 474 23.40 -23.99 -10.37
CA MET A 474 22.27 -24.80 -10.82
C MET A 474 21.02 -23.90 -10.89
N PRO A 475 20.29 -23.86 -12.01
CA PRO A 475 19.00 -23.20 -12.05
C PRO A 475 18.03 -23.91 -11.10
N MET A 476 17.15 -23.16 -10.46
CA MET A 476 16.04 -23.68 -9.65
C MET A 476 14.73 -23.54 -10.43
N SER A 477 13.75 -24.41 -10.17
CA SER A 477 12.43 -24.24 -10.77
C SER A 477 11.73 -23.04 -10.10
N PRO A 478 10.93 -22.24 -10.83
CA PRO A 478 10.03 -21.27 -10.21
C PRO A 478 9.10 -21.88 -9.15
N GLU A 479 8.78 -23.17 -9.26
CA GLU A 479 7.95 -23.93 -8.30
C GLU A 479 8.64 -24.18 -6.95
N ASP A 480 9.96 -23.97 -6.87
CA ASP A 480 10.72 -23.98 -5.62
C ASP A 480 10.35 -22.75 -4.78
N LYS A 481 9.11 -22.74 -4.25
CA LYS A 481 8.52 -21.66 -3.45
C LYS A 481 9.47 -21.31 -2.30
N GLY A 482 9.99 -20.10 -2.34
CA GLY A 482 10.84 -19.54 -1.30
C GLY A 482 10.07 -18.97 -0.11
N SER A 483 8.73 -19.04 -0.08
CA SER A 483 7.87 -18.49 0.96
C SER A 483 6.84 -19.53 1.44
N TRP A 484 6.67 -19.62 2.75
CA TRP A 484 5.86 -20.64 3.42
C TRP A 484 4.99 -20.01 4.52
N ASP A 485 3.69 -19.95 4.30
CA ASP A 485 2.74 -19.53 5.32
C ASP A 485 2.26 -20.71 6.16
N GLY A 486 2.16 -20.51 7.48
CA GLY A 486 1.76 -21.58 8.38
C GLY A 486 1.67 -21.19 9.84
N VAL A 487 1.65 -22.23 10.67
CA VAL A 487 1.61 -22.12 12.13
C VAL A 487 2.83 -22.82 12.71
N VAL A 488 3.52 -22.20 13.66
CA VAL A 488 4.68 -22.81 14.32
C VAL A 488 4.28 -23.61 15.56
N GLU A 489 4.96 -24.73 15.80
CA GLU A 489 4.77 -25.62 16.95
C GLU A 489 6.11 -25.97 17.59
N TRP A 490 6.27 -25.70 18.89
CA TRP A 490 7.45 -26.11 19.65
C TRP A 490 7.37 -27.59 20.02
N ARG A 491 8.32 -28.39 19.53
CA ARG A 491 8.48 -29.82 19.84
C ARG A 491 9.78 -30.06 20.62
N GLU A 492 9.98 -31.28 21.11
CA GLU A 492 11.19 -31.65 21.88
C GLU A 492 12.49 -31.41 21.10
N ASP A 493 12.44 -31.45 19.77
CA ASP A 493 13.58 -31.26 18.87
C ASP A 493 13.67 -29.85 18.26
N GLY A 494 12.75 -28.93 18.53
CA GLY A 494 12.82 -27.53 18.08
C GLY A 494 11.50 -26.98 17.57
N LEU A 495 11.55 -25.84 16.89
CA LEU A 495 10.36 -25.19 16.30
C LEU A 495 10.05 -25.81 14.93
N TRP A 496 8.80 -26.21 14.74
CA TRP A 496 8.30 -26.76 13.49
C TRP A 496 7.28 -25.82 12.87
N LEU A 497 7.47 -25.43 11.61
CA LEU A 497 6.46 -24.81 10.79
C LEU A 497 5.54 -25.89 10.22
N LYS A 498 4.24 -25.77 10.45
CA LYS A 498 3.21 -26.50 9.73
C LYS A 498 2.55 -25.57 8.72
N THR A 499 2.77 -25.81 7.44
CA THR A 499 2.25 -24.95 6.37
C THR A 499 0.73 -25.09 6.21
N LEU A 500 0.11 -24.12 5.54
CA LEU A 500 -1.32 -24.18 5.19
C LEU A 500 -1.66 -25.39 4.32
N GLU A 501 -0.72 -25.81 3.47
CA GLU A 501 -0.81 -27.01 2.63
C GLU A 501 -0.58 -28.33 3.42
N GLY A 502 -0.29 -28.23 4.72
CA GLY A 502 -0.14 -29.38 5.62
C GLY A 502 1.26 -29.99 5.67
N GLN A 503 2.22 -29.42 4.94
CA GLN A 503 3.63 -29.80 5.03
C GLN A 503 4.20 -29.37 6.38
N GLN A 504 5.29 -30.02 6.80
CA GLN A 504 5.94 -29.72 8.08
C GLN A 504 7.44 -29.60 7.89
N PHE A 505 7.99 -28.49 8.38
CA PHE A 505 9.42 -28.23 8.33
C PHE A 505 9.93 -27.81 9.70
N ARG A 506 11.05 -28.37 10.13
CA ARG A 506 11.80 -27.89 11.29
C ARG A 506 12.58 -26.65 10.91
N LEU A 507 12.33 -25.54 11.61
CA LEU A 507 13.05 -24.29 11.42
C LEU A 507 14.44 -24.41 12.06
N LEU A 508 15.48 -24.05 11.31
CA LEU A 508 16.85 -24.06 11.81
C LEU A 508 17.14 -22.76 12.58
N ASP A 509 17.66 -22.86 13.80
CA ASP A 509 17.93 -21.72 14.71
C ASP A 509 16.77 -20.71 14.84
N PRO A 510 15.55 -21.18 15.21
CA PRO A 510 14.38 -20.31 15.30
C PRO A 510 14.53 -19.28 16.42
N PRO A 511 13.91 -18.08 16.30
CA PRO A 511 13.85 -17.12 17.40
C PRO A 511 13.15 -17.73 18.62
N GLU A 512 13.78 -17.64 19.79
CA GLU A 512 13.23 -18.20 21.05
C GLU A 512 11.94 -17.51 21.50
N GLU A 513 11.69 -16.30 20.99
CA GLU A 513 10.54 -15.45 21.34
C GLU A 513 9.26 -15.81 20.59
N LEU A 514 9.31 -16.73 19.61
CA LEU A 514 8.13 -17.10 18.83
C LEU A 514 7.12 -17.87 19.70
N PRO A 515 5.87 -17.39 19.84
CA PRO A 515 4.85 -18.10 20.59
C PRO A 515 4.51 -19.42 19.91
N ASP A 516 4.28 -20.46 20.72
CA ASP A 516 3.72 -21.71 20.23
C ASP A 516 2.32 -21.49 19.64
N GLY A 517 2.05 -22.00 18.45
CA GLY A 517 0.80 -21.79 17.72
C GLY A 517 0.71 -20.47 16.95
N ALA A 518 1.78 -19.67 16.89
CA ALA A 518 1.79 -18.41 16.15
C ALA A 518 1.69 -18.62 14.63
N ARG A 519 0.94 -17.73 13.96
CA ARG A 519 0.90 -17.67 12.48
C ARG A 519 2.12 -16.92 11.97
N VAL A 520 2.79 -17.50 10.99
CA VAL A 520 4.00 -16.92 10.41
C VAL A 520 4.00 -17.06 8.89
N SER A 521 4.69 -16.15 8.22
CA SER A 521 5.17 -16.30 6.86
C SER A 521 6.69 -16.49 6.90
N VAL A 522 7.22 -17.59 6.38
CA VAL A 522 8.65 -17.91 6.43
C VAL A 522 9.24 -17.93 5.03
N MET A 523 10.17 -17.03 4.76
CA MET A 523 10.98 -17.10 3.55
C MET A 523 12.17 -18.03 3.77
N GLY A 524 12.16 -19.17 3.08
CA GLY A 524 13.14 -20.23 3.23
C GLY A 524 12.99 -21.34 2.21
N MET A 525 13.94 -22.26 2.24
CA MET A 525 14.01 -23.41 1.35
C MET A 525 14.33 -24.68 2.14
N PRO A 526 13.79 -25.84 1.76
CA PRO A 526 14.20 -27.11 2.35
C PRO A 526 15.71 -27.34 2.23
N ALA A 527 16.33 -27.82 3.30
CA ALA A 527 17.76 -28.10 3.35
C ALA A 527 18.11 -29.27 2.42
N LEU A 528 19.33 -29.23 1.86
CA LEU A 528 19.81 -30.26 0.93
C LEU A 528 19.96 -31.64 1.56
N ASP A 529 20.48 -31.67 2.78
CA ASP A 529 20.75 -32.89 3.53
C ASP A 529 19.50 -33.42 4.25
N ASP A 530 18.49 -32.58 4.46
CA ASP A 530 17.23 -32.94 5.12
C ASP A 530 16.05 -32.09 4.59
N PRO A 531 15.17 -32.64 3.72
CA PRO A 531 14.05 -31.90 3.16
C PRO A 531 12.96 -31.56 4.20
N GLN A 532 13.01 -32.13 5.41
CA GLN A 532 12.14 -31.74 6.52
C GLN A 532 12.73 -30.58 7.33
N ARG A 533 13.94 -30.11 7.02
CA ARG A 533 14.55 -28.94 7.66
C ARG A 533 14.41 -27.74 6.73
N LEU A 534 13.95 -26.61 7.24
CA LEU A 534 13.85 -25.36 6.47
C LEU A 534 15.04 -24.46 6.80
N GLU A 535 15.83 -24.13 5.79
CA GLU A 535 16.82 -23.05 5.83
C GLU A 535 16.11 -21.76 5.46
N TRP A 536 15.87 -20.91 6.46
CA TRP A 536 15.09 -19.69 6.33
C TRP A 536 15.92 -18.46 6.67
N GLY A 537 15.48 -17.32 6.12
CA GLY A 537 16.17 -16.04 6.19
C GLY A 537 15.36 -14.92 6.79
N LEU A 538 14.08 -14.88 6.42
CA LEU A 538 13.09 -13.95 6.94
C LEU A 538 11.93 -14.76 7.49
N LEU A 539 11.49 -14.44 8.69
CA LEU A 539 10.27 -14.95 9.28
C LEU A 539 9.44 -13.76 9.72
N VAL A 540 8.22 -13.68 9.24
CA VAL A 540 7.25 -12.64 9.57
C VAL A 540 6.23 -13.26 10.51
N LEU A 541 6.17 -12.78 11.74
CA LEU A 541 5.06 -13.09 12.64
C LEU A 541 3.86 -12.28 12.19
N LEU A 542 2.85 -12.99 11.68
CA LEU A 542 1.62 -12.38 11.25
C LEU A 542 0.78 -12.03 12.49
N PRO A 543 0.11 -10.87 12.49
CA PRO A 543 -0.79 -10.55 13.59
C PRO A 543 -1.81 -11.67 13.78
N GLU A 544 -2.16 -11.96 15.03
CA GLU A 544 -3.31 -12.80 15.29
C GLU A 544 -4.51 -12.11 14.63
N GLU A 545 -5.03 -12.68 13.55
CA GLU A 545 -6.32 -12.25 13.03
C GLU A 545 -7.29 -12.29 14.20
N GLU A 546 -7.79 -11.11 14.59
CA GLU A 546 -8.91 -11.03 15.52
C GLU A 546 -9.96 -11.98 14.94
N PRO A 547 -10.38 -13.02 15.68
CA PRO A 547 -11.45 -13.88 15.19
C PRO A 547 -12.58 -12.95 14.79
N PRO A 548 -13.13 -13.09 13.58
CA PRO A 548 -14.05 -12.11 12.99
C PRO A 548 -15.06 -11.70 14.05
N PRO A 549 -15.30 -10.38 14.26
CA PRO A 549 -16.07 -9.90 15.40
C PRO A 549 -17.34 -10.72 15.49
N GLU A 550 -17.51 -11.44 16.61
CA GLU A 550 -18.73 -12.19 16.88
C GLU A 550 -19.87 -11.20 16.65
N ARG A 551 -20.64 -11.40 15.56
CA ARG A 551 -21.80 -10.58 15.26
C ARG A 551 -22.63 -10.53 16.53
N VAL A 552 -22.70 -9.35 17.14
CA VAL A 552 -23.58 -9.07 18.25
C VAL A 552 -24.98 -9.40 17.78
N ALA A 553 -25.51 -10.54 18.20
CA ALA A 553 -26.92 -10.81 18.05
C ALA A 553 -27.62 -9.75 18.87
N GLN A 554 -28.37 -8.87 18.18
CA GLN A 554 -29.33 -7.99 18.83
C GLN A 554 -30.18 -8.85 19.75
N VAL A 555 -30.03 -8.62 21.05
CA VAL A 555 -30.97 -9.14 22.05
C VAL A 555 -32.29 -8.46 21.71
N VAL A 556 -33.21 -9.19 21.08
CA VAL A 556 -34.63 -8.82 21.09
C VAL A 556 -35.08 -8.96 22.55
N MET A 557 -34.88 -7.91 23.33
CA MET A 557 -35.59 -7.77 24.59
C MET A 557 -37.08 -7.69 24.27
N PRO A 558 -37.96 -8.38 25.03
CA PRO A 558 -39.38 -8.10 24.95
C PRO A 558 -39.58 -6.59 25.24
N PRO A 559 -40.47 -5.91 24.50
CA PRO A 559 -40.64 -4.47 24.65
C PRO A 559 -40.95 -4.14 26.11
N PRO A 560 -40.30 -3.09 26.68
CA PRO A 560 -40.69 -2.62 28.00
C PRO A 560 -42.17 -2.20 27.98
N PRO A 561 -42.91 -2.41 29.09
CA PRO A 561 -44.28 -1.92 29.17
C PRO A 561 -44.29 -0.40 28.91
N PRO A 562 -45.30 0.12 28.19
CA PRO A 562 -45.35 1.53 27.84
C PRO A 562 -45.26 2.40 29.10
N PRO A 563 -44.48 3.48 29.08
CA PRO A 563 -44.41 4.38 30.23
C PRO A 563 -45.79 4.98 30.52
N PRO A 564 -46.14 5.22 31.79
CA PRO A 564 -47.37 5.94 32.11
C PRO A 564 -47.32 7.34 31.48
N LEU A 565 -48.45 7.73 30.90
CA LEU A 565 -48.66 9.05 30.28
C LEU A 565 -48.15 10.18 31.19
N PRO A 566 -47.35 11.12 30.69
CA PRO A 566 -46.93 12.28 31.46
C PRO A 566 -48.16 13.14 31.79
N THR A 567 -48.34 13.38 33.09
CA THR A 567 -49.25 14.40 33.61
C THR A 567 -48.70 15.78 33.22
N PRO A 568 -49.52 16.72 32.72
CA PRO A 568 -49.02 18.02 32.26
C PRO A 568 -48.54 18.84 33.46
N ALA A 569 -47.21 19.04 33.56
CA ALA A 569 -46.61 19.95 34.52
C ALA A 569 -46.28 21.29 33.82
N SER A 570 -46.73 22.35 34.46
CA SER A 570 -46.79 23.73 33.97
C SER A 570 -45.42 24.36 33.68
N LEU A 571 -45.38 25.14 32.60
CA LEU A 571 -44.31 26.08 32.25
C LEU A 571 -44.09 27.10 33.38
N PRO A 572 -42.84 27.38 33.80
CA PRO A 572 -42.53 28.64 34.44
C PRO A 572 -42.21 29.71 33.38
N THR A 573 -43.06 30.72 33.37
CA THR A 573 -42.91 32.01 32.70
C THR A 573 -41.66 32.73 33.21
N ALA A 574 -40.70 33.00 32.32
CA ALA A 574 -39.63 33.96 32.62
C ALA A 574 -40.21 35.38 32.61
N THR A 575 -40.28 35.99 33.80
CA THR A 575 -40.72 37.38 33.99
C THR A 575 -39.48 38.23 34.23
N VAL A 576 -39.31 39.25 33.40
CA VAL A 576 -38.34 40.35 33.57
C VAL A 576 -38.71 41.13 34.84
N THR A 577 -37.71 41.48 35.66
CA THR A 577 -37.88 42.57 36.63
C THR A 577 -36.57 43.33 36.80
N GLU A 578 -36.57 44.58 36.35
CA GLU A 578 -35.65 45.63 36.78
C GLU A 578 -35.78 45.83 38.30
N THR A 579 -34.68 46.14 38.98
CA THR A 579 -34.75 46.88 40.25
C THR A 579 -33.56 47.82 40.36
N ILE A 580 -33.89 49.11 40.37
CA ILE A 580 -33.06 50.25 40.79
C ILE A 580 -33.21 50.38 42.31
N GLU A 581 -32.11 50.61 43.05
CA GLU A 581 -31.94 51.63 44.11
C GLU A 581 -30.69 51.35 44.98
N GLY A 582 -29.83 52.37 45.16
CA GLY A 582 -28.74 52.41 46.16
C GLY A 582 -29.25 52.89 47.53
N PRO A 583 -28.49 53.64 48.37
CA PRO A 583 -27.03 53.88 48.46
C PRO A 583 -26.48 53.74 49.90
N ALA A 584 -25.15 53.75 50.12
CA ALA A 584 -24.52 54.33 51.34
C ALA A 584 -22.97 54.39 51.30
N ALA A 585 -22.49 55.63 51.21
CA ALA A 585 -21.32 56.28 51.85
C ALA A 585 -20.09 55.50 52.38
N GLY A 586 -18.90 56.00 51.99
CA GLY A 586 -17.66 55.91 52.79
C GLY A 586 -16.35 56.20 52.01
N ALA A 587 -15.92 57.46 51.94
CA ALA A 587 -14.57 57.90 51.49
C ALA A 587 -13.52 57.80 52.63
N PRO A 588 -12.22 58.22 52.52
CA PRO A 588 -11.37 58.67 51.38
C PRO A 588 -10.04 57.84 51.29
N VAL A 589 -9.09 57.95 50.33
CA VAL A 589 -8.07 59.00 50.06
C VAL A 589 -7.37 58.71 48.70
N SER A 590 -6.98 59.78 47.98
CA SER A 590 -6.40 59.93 46.60
C SER A 590 -4.93 59.44 46.38
N PRO A 591 -4.25 59.74 45.23
CA PRO A 591 -4.52 59.34 43.84
C PRO A 591 -3.24 58.85 43.08
N THR A 592 -3.38 58.14 41.95
CA THR A 592 -2.43 58.23 40.82
C THR A 592 -3.19 57.98 39.52
N ALA A 593 -3.03 58.89 38.56
CA ALA A 593 -3.77 58.94 37.30
C ALA A 593 -3.26 57.96 36.23
N PRO A 594 -4.12 57.51 35.30
CA PRO A 594 -3.73 57.14 33.94
C PRO A 594 -4.40 58.03 32.86
N PRO A 595 -3.86 58.07 31.63
CA PRO A 595 -4.22 59.05 30.60
C PRO A 595 -5.52 58.71 29.86
N ALA A 596 -6.06 59.74 29.20
CA ALA A 596 -7.35 59.78 28.52
C ALA A 596 -7.47 58.81 27.32
N PRO A 597 -8.69 58.33 27.00
CA PRO A 597 -8.95 57.54 25.80
C PRO A 597 -9.15 58.43 24.56
N ILE A 598 -8.62 57.95 23.43
CA ILE A 598 -8.81 58.47 22.08
C ILE A 598 -10.22 58.07 21.60
N PRO A 599 -10.99 58.95 20.93
CA PRO A 599 -12.33 58.62 20.46
C PRO A 599 -12.28 57.79 19.17
N VAL A 600 -12.99 56.66 19.16
CA VAL A 600 -13.29 55.87 17.95
C VAL A 600 -14.55 56.45 17.31
N PRO A 601 -14.54 56.85 16.01
CA PRO A 601 -15.77 57.20 15.31
C PRO A 601 -16.50 55.94 14.85
N ALA A 602 -17.80 55.90 15.13
CA ALA A 602 -18.73 54.93 14.55
C ALA A 602 -18.78 55.10 13.03
N GLN A 603 -18.45 54.05 12.28
CA GLN A 603 -18.83 53.94 10.87
C GLN A 603 -19.93 52.90 10.73
N ALA A 604 -20.97 53.34 10.02
CA ALA A 604 -22.18 52.62 9.71
C ALA A 604 -21.89 51.41 8.82
N SER A 605 -22.50 50.27 9.14
CA SER A 605 -22.57 49.12 8.25
C SER A 605 -23.45 49.45 7.05
N GLU A 606 -22.83 49.73 5.91
CA GLU A 606 -23.48 49.72 4.61
C GLU A 606 -23.48 48.27 4.11
N VAL A 607 -24.67 47.66 4.01
CA VAL A 607 -24.86 46.32 3.44
C VAL A 607 -24.68 46.45 1.94
N VAL A 608 -23.46 46.16 1.46
CA VAL A 608 -23.15 46.01 0.03
C VAL A 608 -23.55 44.59 -0.37
N VAL A 609 -24.61 44.48 -1.18
CA VAL A 609 -24.96 43.24 -1.88
C VAL A 609 -23.92 43.05 -2.98
N VAL A 610 -22.98 42.11 -2.76
CA VAL A 610 -22.02 41.69 -3.77
C VAL A 610 -22.75 40.81 -4.80
N PRO A 611 -22.77 41.17 -6.09
CA PRO A 611 -23.31 40.28 -7.12
C PRO A 611 -22.44 39.02 -7.20
N ALA A 612 -23.09 37.86 -7.33
CA ALA A 612 -22.42 36.57 -7.52
C ALA A 612 -21.39 36.67 -8.66
N VAL A 613 -20.13 36.43 -8.32
CA VAL A 613 -19.04 36.32 -9.31
C VAL A 613 -19.25 34.98 -10.02
N PRO A 614 -19.32 34.94 -11.36
CA PRO A 614 -19.38 33.68 -12.09
C PRO A 614 -18.13 32.85 -11.79
N LEU A 615 -18.32 31.58 -11.46
CA LEU A 615 -17.25 30.59 -11.24
C LEU A 615 -16.25 30.66 -12.40
N ALA A 616 -14.96 30.69 -12.06
CA ALA A 616 -13.88 30.66 -13.03
C ALA A 616 -14.01 29.37 -13.88
N GLN A 617 -14.08 29.54 -15.19
CA GLN A 617 -14.09 28.44 -16.14
C GLN A 617 -12.82 27.59 -15.92
N GLY A 618 -12.99 26.28 -15.79
CA GLY A 618 -11.88 25.33 -15.64
C GLY A 618 -10.86 25.44 -16.77
N ALA A 619 -9.69 24.83 -16.59
CA ALA A 619 -8.70 24.72 -17.66
C ALA A 619 -9.38 24.19 -18.94
N PRO A 620 -9.05 24.73 -20.13
CA PRO A 620 -9.69 24.29 -21.36
C PRO A 620 -9.42 22.79 -21.55
N SER A 621 -10.49 22.00 -21.65
CA SER A 621 -10.39 20.58 -21.98
C SER A 621 -9.57 20.42 -23.27
N PRO A 622 -8.67 19.43 -23.36
CA PRO A 622 -7.89 19.21 -24.57
C PRO A 622 -8.84 19.01 -25.77
N GLU A 623 -8.47 19.57 -26.91
CA GLU A 623 -9.27 19.45 -28.12
C GLU A 623 -9.26 17.98 -28.61
N PRO A 624 -10.39 17.44 -29.08
CA PRO A 624 -10.44 16.14 -29.72
C PRO A 624 -9.42 16.03 -30.88
N PRO A 625 -8.96 14.82 -31.23
CA PRO A 625 -8.08 14.63 -32.39
C PRO A 625 -8.67 15.25 -33.66
N SER A 626 -7.83 15.80 -34.53
CA SER A 626 -8.28 16.53 -35.72
C SER A 626 -9.09 15.69 -36.73
N TRP A 627 -9.10 14.37 -36.59
CA TRP A 627 -9.89 13.45 -37.40
C TRP A 627 -11.32 13.24 -36.85
N TRP A 628 -11.59 13.66 -35.61
CA TRP A 628 -12.91 13.60 -34.99
C TRP A 628 -13.75 14.80 -35.42
N GLU A 629 -14.74 14.57 -36.29
CA GLU A 629 -15.54 15.63 -36.91
C GLU A 629 -16.80 16.00 -36.12
N HIS A 630 -17.15 15.24 -35.07
CA HIS A 630 -18.41 15.39 -34.33
C HIS A 630 -18.34 16.48 -33.25
N GLN A 631 -19.47 17.16 -33.07
CA GLN A 631 -19.65 18.25 -32.11
C GLN A 631 -20.78 17.93 -31.12
N PRO A 632 -20.79 18.56 -29.93
CA PRO A 632 -21.94 18.51 -29.03
C PRO A 632 -23.25 18.89 -29.76
N GLY A 633 -24.27 18.05 -29.58
CA GLY A 633 -25.56 18.12 -30.25
C GLY A 633 -25.75 17.07 -31.36
N ASP A 634 -24.66 16.54 -31.94
CA ASP A 634 -24.73 15.59 -33.05
C ASP A 634 -25.30 14.22 -32.61
N GLU A 635 -26.20 13.66 -33.43
CA GLU A 635 -26.57 12.25 -33.36
C GLU A 635 -25.54 11.43 -34.14
N VAL A 636 -24.91 10.46 -33.49
CA VAL A 636 -23.79 9.69 -34.03
C VAL A 636 -24.00 8.19 -33.86
N THR A 637 -23.32 7.43 -34.72
CA THR A 637 -23.14 5.98 -34.54
C THR A 637 -21.65 5.71 -34.61
N VAL A 638 -21.09 5.35 -33.46
CA VAL A 638 -19.65 5.23 -33.26
C VAL A 638 -19.33 3.76 -32.98
N VAL A 639 -18.26 3.26 -33.59
CA VAL A 639 -17.73 1.94 -33.27
C VAL A 639 -16.41 2.16 -32.54
N GLY A 640 -16.24 1.47 -31.42
CA GLY A 640 -14.98 1.49 -30.68
C GLY A 640 -14.90 0.33 -29.70
N LEU A 641 -13.74 0.20 -29.08
CA LEU A 641 -13.49 -0.77 -28.03
C LEU A 641 -14.15 -0.29 -26.74
N LEU A 642 -15.08 -1.07 -26.22
CA LEU A 642 -15.77 -0.73 -24.97
C LEU A 642 -14.88 -1.08 -23.77
N SER A 643 -14.78 -0.18 -22.80
CA SER A 643 -14.24 -0.46 -21.47
C SER A 643 -15.28 -0.12 -20.42
N VAL A 644 -15.73 -1.12 -19.66
CA VAL A 644 -16.69 -0.94 -18.57
C VAL A 644 -16.00 -1.22 -17.25
N ASN A 645 -16.12 -0.27 -16.33
CA ASN A 645 -15.59 -0.40 -14.99
C ASN A 645 -16.69 -0.06 -13.99
N GLY A 646 -16.54 -0.56 -12.77
CA GLY A 646 -17.52 -0.28 -11.73
C GLY A 646 -17.22 -1.01 -10.44
N PHE A 647 -17.97 -0.65 -9.41
CA PHE A 647 -17.92 -1.30 -8.11
C PHE A 647 -19.31 -1.36 -7.50
N ARG A 648 -19.56 -2.41 -6.71
CA ARG A 648 -20.77 -2.50 -5.89
C ARG A 648 -20.50 -1.96 -4.50
N GLU A 649 -21.35 -1.06 -4.03
CA GLU A 649 -21.40 -0.63 -2.64
C GLU A 649 -21.86 -1.75 -1.71
N PRO A 650 -21.60 -1.65 -0.38
CA PRO A 650 -22.03 -2.66 0.59
C PRO A 650 -23.53 -2.94 0.62
N ASP A 651 -24.37 -2.00 0.18
CA ASP A 651 -25.82 -2.17 0.08
C ASP A 651 -26.27 -2.86 -1.22
N GLY A 652 -25.32 -3.12 -2.13
CA GLY A 652 -25.53 -3.76 -3.42
C GLY A 652 -25.67 -2.79 -4.60
N THR A 653 -25.69 -1.48 -4.37
CA THR A 653 -25.77 -0.45 -5.43
C THR A 653 -24.54 -0.54 -6.32
N LEU A 654 -24.74 -0.67 -7.63
CA LEU A 654 -23.64 -0.70 -8.60
C LEU A 654 -23.40 0.71 -9.15
N HIS A 655 -22.17 1.19 -9.03
CA HIS A 655 -21.68 2.35 -9.76
C HIS A 655 -20.87 1.84 -10.94
N ALA A 656 -21.39 2.00 -12.15
CA ALA A 656 -20.72 1.61 -13.38
C ALA A 656 -20.46 2.85 -14.23
N TRP A 657 -19.27 2.91 -14.81
CA TRP A 657 -18.91 3.89 -15.85
C TRP A 657 -18.33 3.14 -17.04
N ALA A 658 -18.57 3.68 -18.23
CA ALA A 658 -18.12 3.08 -19.46
C ALA A 658 -17.42 4.12 -20.33
N ASN A 659 -16.39 3.68 -21.04
CA ASN A 659 -15.68 4.46 -22.03
C ASN A 659 -15.64 3.69 -23.35
N LEU A 660 -15.63 4.42 -24.46
CA LEU A 660 -15.46 3.89 -25.79
C LEU A 660 -14.14 4.43 -26.36
N ILE A 661 -13.23 3.52 -26.71
CA ILE A 661 -11.97 3.85 -27.37
C ILE A 661 -12.20 3.75 -28.87
N VAL A 662 -12.29 4.89 -29.53
CA VAL A 662 -12.49 4.99 -30.98
C VAL A 662 -11.13 5.01 -31.65
N GLU A 663 -10.85 3.99 -32.43
CA GLU A 663 -9.57 3.86 -33.14
C GLU A 663 -9.42 4.94 -34.21
N GLY A 664 -8.21 5.48 -34.33
CA GLY A 664 -7.89 6.45 -35.37
C GLY A 664 -8.02 5.84 -36.78
N PRO A 665 -8.23 6.67 -37.82
CA PRO A 665 -8.39 6.18 -39.21
C PRO A 665 -7.14 5.51 -39.78
N THR A 666 -5.99 5.66 -39.10
CA THR A 666 -4.70 5.09 -39.43
C THR A 666 -4.00 4.62 -38.16
N GLU A 667 -3.09 3.67 -38.27
CA GLU A 667 -2.30 3.14 -37.13
C GLU A 667 -1.52 4.24 -36.38
N ASP A 668 -1.09 5.31 -37.08
CA ASP A 668 -0.38 6.44 -36.49
C ASP A 668 -1.31 7.54 -35.89
N ALA A 669 -2.63 7.44 -36.10
CA ALA A 669 -3.56 8.43 -35.60
C ALA A 669 -3.91 8.13 -34.13
N PRO A 670 -3.92 9.14 -33.23
CA PRO A 670 -4.24 8.90 -31.83
C PRO A 670 -5.67 8.41 -31.69
N ASN A 671 -5.89 7.43 -30.81
CA ASN A 671 -7.22 6.97 -30.44
C ASN A 671 -7.97 8.07 -29.66
N LEU A 672 -9.28 8.13 -29.84
CA LEU A 672 -10.16 9.01 -29.08
C LEU A 672 -10.81 8.22 -27.94
N PHE A 673 -10.80 8.78 -26.74
CA PHE A 673 -11.47 8.20 -25.57
C PHE A 673 -12.76 8.98 -25.30
N LEU A 674 -13.92 8.34 -25.45
CA LEU A 674 -15.23 8.93 -25.19
C LEU A 674 -15.85 8.31 -23.95
N SER A 675 -16.18 9.14 -22.98
CA SER A 675 -16.99 8.71 -21.83
C SER A 675 -18.44 8.49 -22.27
N LEU A 676 -19.03 7.39 -21.83
CA LEU A 676 -20.41 7.03 -22.10
C LEU A 676 -21.30 7.44 -20.93
N ALA A 677 -22.47 8.00 -21.23
CA ALA A 677 -23.51 8.30 -20.27
C ALA A 677 -24.85 7.73 -20.75
N GLY A 678 -25.75 7.38 -19.84
CA GLY A 678 -27.06 6.87 -20.22
C GLY A 678 -27.70 6.05 -19.12
N GLU A 679 -28.93 5.63 -19.34
CA GLU A 679 -29.58 4.66 -18.46
C GLU A 679 -28.94 3.27 -18.69
N ASP A 680 -28.69 2.53 -17.62
CA ASP A 680 -28.30 1.11 -17.66
C ASP A 680 -26.94 0.82 -18.34
N LEU A 681 -25.90 1.62 -18.03
CA LEU A 681 -24.53 1.29 -18.46
C LEU A 681 -24.05 -0.08 -17.94
N GLU A 682 -24.64 -0.59 -16.85
CA GLU A 682 -24.38 -1.93 -16.32
C GLU A 682 -24.73 -3.04 -17.33
N ALA A 683 -25.73 -2.84 -18.20
CA ALA A 683 -26.07 -3.78 -19.27
C ALA A 683 -24.97 -3.93 -20.33
N LEU A 684 -24.03 -2.99 -20.42
CA LEU A 684 -22.90 -3.06 -21.35
C LEU A 684 -21.74 -3.92 -20.81
N ALA A 685 -21.73 -4.24 -19.52
CA ALA A 685 -20.64 -4.98 -18.87
C ALA A 685 -20.28 -6.33 -19.52
N PRO A 686 -21.23 -7.14 -20.03
CA PRO A 686 -20.91 -8.36 -20.76
C PRO A 686 -20.09 -8.14 -22.05
N TRP A 687 -20.10 -6.91 -22.58
CA TRP A 687 -19.38 -6.51 -23.79
C TRP A 687 -18.07 -5.77 -23.48
N ASP A 688 -17.68 -5.66 -22.23
CA ASP A 688 -16.39 -5.07 -21.86
C ASP A 688 -15.23 -5.71 -22.65
N GLY A 689 -14.35 -4.89 -23.21
CA GLY A 689 -13.25 -5.27 -24.10
C GLY A 689 -13.67 -5.64 -25.53
N LEU A 690 -14.96 -5.79 -25.85
CA LEU A 690 -15.44 -6.02 -27.21
C LEU A 690 -15.59 -4.71 -27.97
N HIS A 691 -15.61 -4.80 -29.29
CA HIS A 691 -16.04 -3.69 -30.11
C HIS A 691 -17.56 -3.57 -30.09
N VAL A 692 -18.02 -2.38 -29.76
CA VAL A 692 -19.45 -2.06 -29.64
C VAL A 692 -19.76 -0.90 -30.57
N ARG A 693 -20.86 -1.05 -31.29
CA ARG A 693 -21.49 0.03 -32.05
C ARG A 693 -22.46 0.72 -31.12
N VAL A 694 -22.15 1.96 -30.78
CA VAL A 694 -22.94 2.80 -29.89
C VAL A 694 -23.62 3.88 -30.74
N ARG A 695 -24.95 3.91 -30.68
CA ARG A 695 -25.77 4.98 -31.24
C ARG A 695 -26.20 5.90 -30.11
N GLY A 696 -26.05 7.20 -30.32
CA GLY A 696 -26.33 8.18 -29.29
C GLY A 696 -26.16 9.61 -29.73
N GLN A 697 -26.19 10.51 -28.75
CA GLN A 697 -25.97 11.94 -28.95
C GLN A 697 -24.69 12.39 -28.26
N ILE A 698 -23.83 13.16 -28.94
CA ILE A 698 -22.69 13.81 -28.29
C ILE A 698 -23.22 14.98 -27.46
N LEU A 699 -22.89 15.02 -26.18
CA LEU A 699 -23.23 16.07 -25.25
C LEU A 699 -21.96 16.73 -24.72
N THR A 700 -22.09 17.96 -24.25
CA THR A 700 -21.11 18.53 -23.33
C THR A 700 -21.20 17.82 -21.97
N GLU A 701 -20.14 17.92 -21.15
CA GLU A 701 -20.16 17.43 -19.77
C GLU A 701 -21.31 18.05 -18.95
N GLU A 702 -21.56 19.35 -19.14
CA GLU A 702 -22.64 20.08 -18.46
C GLU A 702 -24.03 19.52 -18.81
N GLU A 703 -24.30 19.28 -20.10
CA GLU A 703 -25.56 18.70 -20.56
C GLU A 703 -25.74 17.25 -20.09
N ALA A 704 -24.67 16.45 -20.11
CA ALA A 704 -24.70 15.08 -19.59
C ALA A 704 -24.98 15.07 -18.08
N ALA A 705 -24.33 15.96 -17.33
CA ALA A 705 -24.52 16.10 -15.89
C ALA A 705 -25.93 16.58 -15.52
N GLU A 706 -26.50 17.52 -16.29
CA GLU A 706 -27.89 17.96 -16.10
C GLU A 706 -28.88 16.80 -16.30
N LYS A 707 -28.64 15.93 -17.31
CA LYS A 707 -29.50 14.77 -17.58
C LYS A 707 -29.39 13.67 -16.53
N LEU A 708 -28.18 13.35 -16.05
CA LEU A 708 -27.94 12.30 -15.05
C LEU A 708 -28.20 12.75 -13.61
N GLY A 709 -28.07 14.06 -13.34
CA GLY A 709 -28.08 14.60 -11.99
C GLY A 709 -26.73 14.47 -11.26
N GLU A 710 -25.67 14.01 -11.95
CA GLU A 710 -24.31 13.86 -11.43
C GLU A 710 -23.27 14.12 -12.53
N PRO A 711 -22.06 14.62 -12.19
CA PRO A 711 -21.04 14.95 -13.19
C PRO A 711 -20.46 13.69 -13.88
N VAL A 712 -20.27 13.78 -15.19
CA VAL A 712 -19.60 12.74 -15.99
C VAL A 712 -18.28 13.31 -16.51
N PRO A 713 -17.12 12.93 -15.94
CA PRO A 713 -15.84 13.43 -16.41
C PRO A 713 -15.55 12.90 -17.82
N SER A 714 -15.12 13.78 -18.72
CA SER A 714 -14.67 13.45 -20.07
C SER A 714 -13.31 14.08 -20.38
N PRO A 715 -12.34 13.30 -20.90
CA PRO A 715 -11.03 13.84 -21.23
C PRO A 715 -11.10 14.95 -22.29
N PHE A 716 -12.10 14.96 -23.17
CA PHE A 716 -12.21 15.93 -24.27
C PHE A 716 -13.43 16.87 -24.13
N GLY A 717 -14.04 16.94 -22.93
CA GLY A 717 -15.25 17.74 -22.69
C GLY A 717 -16.48 17.27 -23.48
N GLN A 718 -16.45 16.04 -24.03
CA GLN A 718 -17.53 15.45 -24.82
C GLN A 718 -17.93 14.09 -24.25
N VAL A 719 -19.23 13.87 -24.06
CA VAL A 719 -19.81 12.63 -23.54
C VAL A 719 -20.76 12.06 -24.59
N LEU A 720 -20.69 10.76 -24.88
CA LEU A 720 -21.65 10.09 -25.75
C LEU A 720 -22.82 9.56 -24.92
N TRP A 721 -23.98 10.19 -25.05
CA TRP A 721 -25.24 9.74 -24.46
C TRP A 721 -25.76 8.52 -25.22
N VAL A 722 -25.65 7.34 -24.61
CA VAL A 722 -26.04 6.06 -25.18
C VAL A 722 -27.54 5.94 -25.27
N GLU A 723 -28.05 5.75 -26.49
CA GLU A 723 -29.46 5.41 -26.74
C GLU A 723 -29.60 3.91 -27.05
N GLU A 724 -28.64 3.37 -27.80
CA GLU A 724 -28.60 1.98 -28.21
C GLU A 724 -27.14 1.54 -28.34
N ALA A 725 -26.85 0.32 -27.94
CA ALA A 725 -25.54 -0.29 -28.10
C ALA A 725 -25.70 -1.75 -28.51
N GLU A 726 -24.85 -2.20 -29.43
CA GLU A 726 -24.80 -3.58 -29.87
C GLU A 726 -23.35 -4.00 -30.18
N PRO A 727 -22.99 -5.28 -30.07
CA PRO A 727 -21.70 -5.76 -30.53
C PRO A 727 -21.47 -5.39 -32.01
N ALA A 728 -20.37 -4.69 -32.29
CA ALA A 728 -20.04 -4.27 -33.65
C ALA A 728 -19.72 -5.46 -34.55
N TRP A 729 -19.10 -6.49 -33.96
CA TRP A 729 -18.71 -7.74 -34.60
C TRP A 729 -19.23 -8.93 -33.79
N PRO A 730 -20.35 -9.57 -34.22
CA PRO A 730 -20.95 -10.67 -33.48
C PRO A 730 -20.06 -11.93 -33.43
N GLU A 731 -19.02 -12.00 -34.25
CA GLU A 731 -18.03 -13.06 -34.25
C GLU A 731 -16.92 -12.86 -33.20
N GLU A 732 -16.75 -11.64 -32.66
CA GLU A 732 -15.87 -11.45 -31.50
C GLU A 732 -16.45 -12.22 -30.32
N THR A 733 -15.66 -13.12 -29.76
CA THR A 733 -16.07 -13.96 -28.64
C THR A 733 -15.13 -13.73 -27.47
N LYS A 734 -15.72 -13.38 -26.33
CA LYS A 734 -15.01 -13.23 -25.05
C LYS A 734 -15.22 -14.50 -24.24
N ASP A 735 -14.13 -15.18 -23.88
CA ASP A 735 -14.18 -16.41 -23.08
C ASP A 735 -12.93 -16.52 -22.18
N VAL A 736 -12.93 -17.51 -21.31
CA VAL A 736 -11.77 -17.89 -20.51
C VAL A 736 -10.96 -18.96 -21.24
N TYR A 737 -9.67 -18.71 -21.40
CA TYR A 737 -8.68 -19.62 -21.97
C TYR A 737 -7.66 -19.95 -20.89
N SER A 738 -7.09 -21.15 -20.92
CA SER A 738 -6.10 -21.59 -19.95
C SER A 738 -5.11 -22.56 -20.56
N GLY A 739 -3.83 -22.35 -20.34
CA GLY A 739 -2.81 -23.27 -20.82
C GLY A 739 -1.38 -22.72 -20.72
N SER A 740 -0.45 -23.37 -21.41
CA SER A 740 0.95 -22.97 -21.43
C SER A 740 1.20 -21.90 -22.48
N LEU A 741 2.03 -20.92 -22.14
CA LEU A 741 2.48 -19.89 -23.07
C LEU A 741 3.88 -20.23 -23.61
N ARG A 742 4.13 -19.95 -24.89
CA ARG A 742 5.48 -20.02 -25.49
C ARG A 742 5.72 -18.87 -26.46
N ILE A 743 6.97 -18.44 -26.58
CA ILE A 743 7.35 -17.42 -27.57
C ILE A 743 7.93 -18.11 -28.79
N GLU A 744 7.40 -17.82 -29.97
CA GLU A 744 7.87 -18.38 -31.24
C GLU A 744 8.09 -17.27 -32.26
N SER A 745 9.09 -17.45 -33.14
CA SER A 745 9.26 -16.58 -34.30
C SER A 745 8.35 -17.05 -35.43
N VAL A 746 7.29 -16.31 -35.67
CA VAL A 746 6.28 -16.57 -36.69
C VAL A 746 6.39 -15.48 -37.76
N GLU A 747 6.67 -15.87 -39.00
CA GLU A 747 6.84 -14.93 -40.13
C GLU A 747 7.92 -13.85 -39.87
N GLY A 748 8.94 -14.17 -39.07
CA GLY A 748 10.03 -13.26 -38.73
C GLY A 748 9.72 -12.25 -37.62
N ARG A 749 8.56 -12.37 -36.96
CA ARG A 749 8.19 -11.61 -35.75
C ARG A 749 8.09 -12.55 -34.56
N GLU A 750 8.49 -12.10 -33.38
CA GLU A 750 8.24 -12.86 -32.16
C GLU A 750 6.78 -12.70 -31.74
N VAL A 751 6.14 -13.82 -31.43
CA VAL A 751 4.73 -13.90 -31.09
C VAL A 751 4.58 -14.81 -29.88
N ALA A 752 3.74 -14.41 -28.93
CA ALA A 752 3.34 -15.27 -27.84
C ALA A 752 2.21 -16.20 -28.29
N LEU A 753 2.42 -17.50 -28.17
CA LEU A 753 1.45 -18.54 -28.47
C LEU A 753 0.92 -19.13 -27.17
N LEU A 754 -0.39 -19.11 -26.98
CA LEU A 754 -1.09 -19.82 -25.90
C LEU A 754 -1.60 -21.15 -26.44
N ASP A 755 -1.06 -22.25 -25.94
CA ASP A 755 -1.59 -23.59 -26.18
C ASP A 755 -2.73 -23.84 -25.17
N ASP A 756 -3.95 -23.47 -25.54
CA ASP A 756 -5.11 -23.50 -24.65
C ASP A 756 -5.62 -24.93 -24.45
N GLU A 757 -5.61 -25.37 -23.20
CA GLU A 757 -6.04 -26.69 -22.76
C GLU A 757 -7.56 -26.83 -22.72
N LEU A 758 -8.30 -25.72 -22.59
CA LEU A 758 -9.76 -25.74 -22.52
C LEU A 758 -10.39 -26.04 -23.89
N THR A 759 -9.89 -25.41 -24.96
CA THR A 759 -10.39 -25.62 -26.33
C THR A 759 -9.52 -26.59 -27.13
N GLY A 760 -8.28 -26.86 -26.70
CA GLY A 760 -7.30 -27.66 -27.44
C GLY A 760 -6.75 -26.95 -28.69
N GLN A 761 -6.86 -25.62 -28.76
CA GLN A 761 -6.37 -24.79 -29.87
C GLN A 761 -5.18 -23.94 -29.41
N THR A 762 -4.29 -23.62 -30.35
CA THR A 762 -3.21 -22.66 -30.12
C THR A 762 -3.62 -21.29 -30.65
N PHE A 763 -3.49 -20.26 -29.82
CA PHE A 763 -3.80 -18.87 -30.16
C PHE A 763 -2.53 -18.03 -30.16
N ALA A 764 -2.43 -17.08 -31.10
CA ALA A 764 -1.44 -16.01 -31.01
C ALA A 764 -2.01 -14.89 -30.14
N LEU A 765 -1.29 -14.45 -29.11
CA LEU A 765 -1.70 -13.31 -28.31
C LEU A 765 -1.38 -12.00 -29.02
N ALA A 766 -2.37 -11.10 -29.11
CA ALA A 766 -2.15 -9.75 -29.59
C ALA A 766 -1.30 -8.96 -28.57
N GLY A 767 -0.40 -8.12 -29.05
CA GLY A 767 0.39 -7.23 -28.20
C GLY A 767 1.53 -6.53 -28.93
N GLY A 768 1.95 -5.38 -28.39
CA GLY A 768 3.14 -4.64 -28.83
C GLY A 768 4.43 -5.20 -28.22
N GLU A 769 5.57 -4.54 -28.47
CA GLU A 769 6.86 -4.93 -27.88
C GLU A 769 6.82 -4.98 -26.33
N GLY A 770 6.06 -4.09 -25.69
CA GLY A 770 5.88 -4.08 -24.24
C GLY A 770 5.15 -5.31 -23.68
N ASP A 771 4.21 -5.88 -24.44
CA ASP A 771 3.47 -7.08 -24.02
C ASP A 771 4.32 -8.34 -24.15
N LEU A 772 5.23 -8.39 -25.13
CA LEU A 772 6.14 -9.54 -25.32
C LEU A 772 7.02 -9.79 -24.09
N ASP A 773 7.47 -8.77 -23.37
CA ASP A 773 8.24 -8.94 -22.13
C ASP A 773 7.40 -9.53 -20.99
N LEU A 774 6.13 -9.12 -20.90
CA LEU A 774 5.18 -9.74 -19.99
C LEU A 774 4.96 -11.21 -20.36
N TYR A 775 4.71 -11.50 -21.63
CA TYR A 775 4.52 -12.85 -22.14
C TYR A 775 5.76 -13.73 -21.96
N ARG A 776 6.97 -13.22 -22.17
CA ARG A 776 8.22 -13.96 -21.90
C ARG A 776 8.33 -14.38 -20.43
N ARG A 777 7.86 -13.55 -19.50
CA ARG A 777 7.82 -13.91 -18.07
C ARG A 777 6.86 -15.07 -17.83
N TYR A 778 5.66 -15.02 -18.41
CA TYR A 778 4.66 -16.08 -18.26
C TYR A 778 5.00 -17.38 -19.02
N ALA A 779 5.66 -17.31 -20.18
CA ALA A 779 6.15 -18.49 -20.90
C ALA A 779 7.19 -19.31 -20.12
N ARG A 780 7.78 -18.72 -19.07
CA ARG A 780 8.74 -19.40 -18.19
C ARG A 780 8.08 -20.08 -16.99
N LEU A 781 6.78 -19.85 -16.78
CA LEU A 781 6.05 -20.54 -15.71
C LEU A 781 5.71 -21.96 -16.17
N GLU A 782 5.93 -22.93 -15.28
CA GLU A 782 5.49 -24.31 -15.49
C GLU A 782 3.98 -24.46 -15.26
N GLU A 783 3.39 -23.54 -14.49
CA GLU A 783 1.95 -23.49 -14.23
C GLU A 783 1.17 -22.90 -15.43
N PRO A 784 -0.04 -23.44 -15.72
CA PRO A 784 -0.91 -22.86 -16.74
C PRO A 784 -1.35 -21.46 -16.33
N ILE A 785 -1.31 -20.54 -17.29
CA ILE A 785 -1.96 -19.23 -17.13
C ILE A 785 -3.43 -19.37 -17.51
N ALA A 786 -4.30 -18.59 -16.87
CA ALA A 786 -5.67 -18.39 -17.30
C ALA A 786 -5.84 -16.94 -17.75
N ILE A 787 -6.57 -16.73 -18.85
CA ILE A 787 -6.84 -15.39 -19.38
C ILE A 787 -8.31 -15.23 -19.74
N ILE A 788 -8.84 -14.03 -19.58
CA ILE A 788 -10.04 -13.61 -20.30
C ILE A 788 -9.55 -13.08 -21.63
N GLY A 789 -9.86 -13.82 -22.69
CA GLY A 789 -9.43 -13.54 -24.05
C GLY A 789 -10.59 -13.12 -24.94
N ILE A 790 -10.30 -12.26 -25.91
CA ILE A 790 -11.22 -11.93 -27.00
C ILE A 790 -10.62 -12.45 -28.29
N ARG A 791 -11.32 -13.39 -28.92
CA ARG A 791 -10.92 -13.89 -30.23
C ARG A 791 -11.26 -12.84 -31.29
N VAL A 792 -10.24 -12.33 -31.98
CA VAL A 792 -10.44 -11.36 -33.07
C VAL A 792 -10.81 -12.12 -34.35
N PRO A 793 -11.97 -11.84 -34.97
CA PRO A 793 -12.40 -12.54 -36.17
C PRO A 793 -11.43 -12.34 -37.32
N GLN A 794 -11.13 -13.41 -38.05
CA GLN A 794 -10.33 -13.41 -39.29
C GLN A 794 -8.86 -12.98 -39.14
N GLU A 795 -8.46 -12.43 -38.01
CA GLU A 795 -7.08 -12.10 -37.72
C GLU A 795 -6.28 -13.37 -37.37
N GLN A 796 -5.17 -13.55 -38.06
CA GLN A 796 -4.26 -14.66 -37.88
C GLN A 796 -2.82 -14.20 -37.99
N VAL A 797 -1.95 -14.81 -37.19
CA VAL A 797 -0.50 -14.62 -37.27
C VAL A 797 0.13 -15.98 -37.51
N GLY A 798 0.73 -16.18 -38.68
CA GLY A 798 1.24 -17.48 -39.14
C GLY A 798 0.25 -18.64 -39.07
N GLY A 799 -1.03 -18.35 -39.32
CA GLY A 799 -2.11 -19.35 -39.31
C GLY A 799 -2.72 -19.62 -37.93
N TYR A 800 -2.21 -19.02 -36.86
CA TYR A 800 -2.83 -19.09 -35.53
C TYR A 800 -3.89 -18.01 -35.38
N PRO A 801 -5.10 -18.31 -34.88
CA PRO A 801 -6.10 -17.29 -34.55
C PRO A 801 -5.55 -16.33 -33.49
N VAL A 802 -5.83 -15.04 -33.66
CA VAL A 802 -5.39 -14.00 -32.71
C VAL A 802 -6.38 -13.87 -31.55
N LEU A 803 -5.82 -13.71 -30.36
CA LEU A 803 -6.55 -13.52 -29.11
C LEU A 803 -6.01 -12.26 -28.41
N ARG A 804 -6.88 -11.28 -28.20
CA ARG A 804 -6.60 -10.08 -27.42
C ARG A 804 -6.84 -10.38 -25.94
N MET A 805 -5.82 -10.22 -25.13
CA MET A 805 -5.92 -10.46 -23.69
C MET A 805 -6.62 -9.26 -23.00
N VAL A 806 -7.62 -9.54 -22.17
CA VAL A 806 -8.33 -8.53 -21.35
C VAL A 806 -7.87 -8.60 -19.90
N ARG A 807 -7.77 -9.82 -19.34
CA ARG A 807 -7.28 -10.09 -17.99
C ARG A 807 -6.45 -11.35 -17.97
N LEU A 808 -5.52 -11.44 -17.03
CA LEU A 808 -4.66 -12.61 -16.81
C LEU A 808 -4.63 -12.95 -15.31
N SER A 809 -4.62 -14.24 -15.01
CA SER A 809 -4.45 -14.79 -13.68
C SER A 809 -3.60 -16.05 -13.75
N THR A 810 -2.89 -16.36 -12.67
CA THR A 810 -2.05 -17.56 -12.54
C THR A 810 -2.41 -18.35 -11.29
N GLY A 811 -2.01 -19.62 -11.22
CA GLY A 811 -2.18 -20.48 -10.05
C GLY A 811 -3.49 -21.27 -9.98
N GLU A 812 -3.61 -22.08 -8.93
CA GLU A 812 -4.78 -22.94 -8.69
C GLU A 812 -6.06 -22.10 -8.48
N GLY A 813 -7.11 -22.39 -9.24
CA GLY A 813 -8.39 -21.67 -9.19
C GLY A 813 -8.50 -20.45 -10.11
N ALA A 814 -7.44 -20.12 -10.86
CA ALA A 814 -7.42 -18.97 -11.76
C ALA A 814 -8.55 -19.01 -12.82
N VAL A 815 -8.84 -20.20 -13.36
CA VAL A 815 -9.93 -20.37 -14.35
C VAL A 815 -11.30 -20.08 -13.73
N GLU A 816 -11.58 -20.60 -12.54
CA GLU A 816 -12.83 -20.38 -11.81
C GLU A 816 -13.03 -18.91 -11.45
N ASP A 817 -11.97 -18.23 -11.02
CA ASP A 817 -12.03 -16.81 -10.68
C ASP A 817 -12.23 -15.94 -11.91
N LEU A 818 -11.54 -16.23 -13.02
CA LEU A 818 -11.78 -15.51 -14.29
C LEU A 818 -13.15 -15.80 -14.88
N ARG A 819 -13.71 -17.01 -14.73
CA ARG A 819 -15.10 -17.30 -15.14
C ARG A 819 -16.11 -16.51 -14.32
N ARG A 820 -15.84 -16.33 -13.02
CA ARG A 820 -16.67 -15.48 -12.15
C ARG A 820 -16.61 -14.03 -12.62
N GLN A 821 -15.41 -13.52 -12.90
CA GLN A 821 -15.22 -12.16 -13.42
C GLN A 821 -15.84 -11.97 -14.81
N LEU A 822 -15.80 -12.99 -15.68
CA LEU A 822 -16.46 -12.93 -16.99
C LEU A 822 -17.98 -12.82 -16.85
N THR A 823 -18.56 -13.44 -15.82
CA THR A 823 -20.00 -13.41 -15.55
C THR A 823 -20.44 -12.16 -14.78
N ASP A 824 -19.59 -11.67 -13.87
CA ASP A 824 -19.81 -10.50 -13.02
C ASP A 824 -18.51 -9.68 -12.94
N PRO A 825 -18.25 -8.79 -13.94
CA PRO A 825 -16.97 -8.08 -14.06
C PRO A 825 -16.72 -7.07 -12.94
N PHE A 826 -17.77 -6.67 -12.23
CA PHE A 826 -17.72 -5.75 -11.10
C PHE A 826 -17.34 -6.43 -9.77
N GLY A 827 -17.40 -7.77 -9.74
CA GLY A 827 -17.13 -8.55 -8.54
C GLY A 827 -18.19 -8.38 -7.43
N PRO A 828 -17.98 -9.04 -6.28
CA PRO A 828 -18.82 -8.85 -5.11
C PRO A 828 -18.72 -7.41 -4.60
N PRO A 829 -19.70 -6.93 -3.80
CA PRO A 829 -19.57 -5.69 -3.04
C PRO A 829 -18.21 -5.64 -2.36
N ILE A 830 -17.39 -4.70 -2.80
CA ILE A 830 -16.17 -4.39 -2.06
C ILE A 830 -16.70 -3.76 -0.79
N PRO A 831 -16.41 -4.29 0.41
CA PRO A 831 -16.73 -3.57 1.62
C PRO A 831 -16.06 -2.21 1.47
N ALA A 832 -16.87 -1.15 1.27
CA ALA A 832 -16.37 0.19 1.10
C ALA A 832 -15.32 0.38 2.20
N PRO A 833 -14.05 0.64 1.84
CA PRO A 833 -13.04 0.77 2.87
C PRO A 833 -13.58 1.87 3.79
N SER A 834 -13.77 1.52 5.06
CA SER A 834 -14.55 2.34 5.98
C SER A 834 -13.70 3.54 6.34
N GLY A 835 -13.57 4.49 5.41
CA GLY A 835 -12.85 5.72 5.64
C GLY A 835 -13.32 6.36 6.95
N PRO A 836 -12.46 7.17 7.57
CA PRO A 836 -12.77 7.74 8.86
C PRO A 836 -14.07 8.55 8.78
N THR A 837 -15.01 8.28 9.70
CA THR A 837 -16.24 9.11 9.82
C THR A 837 -15.97 10.44 10.52
N GLU A 838 -14.84 10.52 11.21
CA GLU A 838 -14.35 11.70 11.92
C GLU A 838 -12.83 11.79 11.76
N VAL A 839 -12.33 13.00 11.55
CA VAL A 839 -10.90 13.32 11.40
C VAL A 839 -10.57 14.52 12.29
N VAL A 840 -9.51 14.39 13.08
CA VAL A 840 -8.91 15.47 13.86
C VAL A 840 -7.65 15.94 13.14
N ILE A 841 -7.61 17.21 12.72
CA ILE A 841 -6.44 17.85 12.13
C ILE A 841 -5.65 18.54 13.22
N GLU A 842 -4.45 18.07 13.49
CA GLU A 842 -3.58 18.58 14.56
C GLU A 842 -2.52 19.56 14.02
N GLU A 843 -2.25 19.49 12.71
CA GLU A 843 -1.23 20.30 12.07
C GLU A 843 -1.75 20.93 10.77
N VAL A 844 -1.46 22.22 10.61
CA VAL A 844 -1.73 22.96 9.37
C VAL A 844 -0.44 23.62 8.91
N LYS A 845 -0.05 23.38 7.67
CA LYS A 845 1.19 23.91 7.07
C LYS A 845 0.90 24.54 5.71
N LEU A 846 1.68 25.56 5.35
CA LEU A 846 1.80 26.03 3.98
C LEU A 846 2.93 25.25 3.31
N ALA A 847 2.74 24.72 2.11
CA ALA A 847 3.75 23.99 1.37
C ALA A 847 3.69 24.28 -0.13
N TYR A 848 4.80 24.12 -0.82
CA TYR A 848 4.84 24.00 -2.27
C TYR A 848 4.65 22.54 -2.66
N THR A 849 3.65 22.23 -3.48
CA THR A 849 3.57 20.90 -4.09
C THR A 849 4.33 20.85 -5.39
N VAL A 850 4.95 19.70 -5.62
CA VAL A 850 5.60 19.39 -6.89
C VAL A 850 4.78 18.30 -7.58
N GLN A 851 3.87 18.73 -8.46
CA GLN A 851 3.07 17.83 -9.29
C GLN A 851 3.86 17.39 -10.52
N GLY A 852 3.56 16.20 -11.05
CA GLY A 852 4.00 15.78 -12.39
C GLY A 852 5.43 15.27 -12.52
N LEU A 853 6.19 15.00 -11.45
CA LEU A 853 7.55 14.43 -11.61
C LEU A 853 7.60 12.91 -11.81
N HIS A 854 6.48 12.20 -11.62
CA HIS A 854 6.46 10.72 -11.58
C HIS A 854 5.38 10.07 -12.46
N GLN A 855 4.60 10.82 -13.22
CA GLN A 855 3.46 10.28 -13.96
C GLN A 855 3.79 10.11 -15.45
N GLY A 856 4.25 8.92 -15.85
CA GLY A 856 4.38 8.56 -17.27
C GLY A 856 5.41 7.44 -17.55
N PRO A 857 5.32 6.69 -18.65
CA PRO A 857 6.35 5.75 -19.09
C PRO A 857 7.67 6.48 -19.42
N PRO A 858 8.86 5.88 -19.23
CA PRO A 858 10.15 6.54 -19.47
C PRO A 858 10.35 7.17 -20.86
N ALA A 859 9.64 6.66 -21.87
CA ALA A 859 9.74 7.10 -23.26
C ALA A 859 8.99 8.41 -23.56
N GLU A 860 8.00 8.78 -22.75
CA GLU A 860 7.18 9.99 -22.94
C GLU A 860 7.57 11.14 -22.00
N ARG A 861 8.43 10.88 -20.99
CA ARG A 861 8.95 11.85 -19.99
C ARG A 861 9.94 12.86 -20.57
N GLY A 862 9.64 13.47 -21.71
CA GLY A 862 10.45 14.55 -22.28
C GLY A 862 10.43 15.77 -21.36
N ARG A 863 11.50 15.99 -20.56
CA ARG A 863 11.72 17.18 -19.69
C ARG A 863 10.41 17.74 -19.11
N GLU A 864 9.68 16.94 -18.35
CA GLU A 864 8.50 17.43 -17.65
C GLU A 864 8.94 18.47 -16.62
N THR A 865 8.59 19.72 -16.87
CA THR A 865 8.83 20.84 -15.96
C THR A 865 7.56 21.08 -15.17
N GLY A 866 7.58 20.79 -13.88
CA GLY A 866 6.47 21.16 -12.99
C GLY A 866 6.54 22.64 -12.61
N ILE A 867 5.41 23.27 -12.33
CA ILE A 867 5.37 24.56 -11.61
C ILE A 867 4.94 24.25 -10.18
N THR A 868 5.63 24.82 -9.19
CA THR A 868 5.26 24.65 -7.79
C THR A 868 3.87 25.26 -7.54
N GLU A 869 2.95 24.51 -6.94
CA GLU A 869 1.65 25.04 -6.51
C GLU A 869 1.64 25.20 -4.97
N PRO A 870 1.49 26.43 -4.43
CA PRO A 870 1.32 26.63 -3.00
C PRO A 870 -0.03 26.08 -2.51
N LEU A 871 0.00 25.20 -1.52
CA LEU A 871 -1.16 24.58 -0.90
C LEU A 871 -1.09 24.67 0.63
N TYR A 872 -2.25 24.63 1.27
CA TYR A 872 -2.38 24.35 2.68
C TYR A 872 -2.52 22.84 2.89
N LEU A 873 -1.62 22.27 3.68
CA LEU A 873 -1.63 20.87 4.10
C LEU A 873 -2.24 20.77 5.48
N LEU A 874 -3.31 20.00 5.60
CA LEU A 874 -3.98 19.66 6.85
C LEU A 874 -3.61 18.22 7.17
N ILE A 875 -2.84 18.01 8.23
CA ILE A 875 -2.35 16.70 8.65
C ILE A 875 -3.04 16.34 9.96
N GLY A 876 -3.56 15.11 10.02
CA GLY A 876 -4.34 14.65 11.15
C GLY A 876 -4.55 13.15 11.14
N HIS A 877 -5.49 12.73 11.97
CA HIS A 877 -5.81 11.32 12.15
C HIS A 877 -7.29 11.13 12.52
N SER A 878 -7.80 9.91 12.42
CA SER A 878 -9.10 9.57 13.00
C SER A 878 -9.02 9.52 14.53
N PRO A 879 -10.10 9.79 15.27
CA PRO A 879 -10.09 9.73 16.75
C PRO A 879 -9.67 8.38 17.33
N ASP A 880 -9.85 7.29 16.59
CA ASP A 880 -9.42 5.94 16.96
C ASP A 880 -7.96 5.62 16.57
N GLY A 881 -7.25 6.56 15.93
CA GLY A 881 -5.87 6.41 15.46
C GLY A 881 -5.71 5.48 14.26
N ARG A 882 -6.80 4.90 13.74
CA ARG A 882 -6.76 3.93 12.64
C ARG A 882 -6.39 4.54 11.30
N TYR A 883 -6.65 5.82 11.10
CA TYR A 883 -6.40 6.50 9.83
C TYR A 883 -5.48 7.68 10.05
N GLN A 884 -4.38 7.76 9.30
CA GLN A 884 -3.65 9.01 9.09
C GLN A 884 -4.18 9.70 7.85
N VAL A 885 -4.39 11.01 7.95
CA VAL A 885 -5.06 11.82 6.93
C VAL A 885 -4.21 13.03 6.58
N ALA A 886 -4.02 13.27 5.28
CA ALA A 886 -3.44 14.49 4.75
C ALA A 886 -4.38 15.09 3.68
N ILE A 887 -4.92 16.27 3.94
CA ILE A 887 -5.81 17.00 3.02
C ILE A 887 -5.06 18.19 2.44
N ARG A 888 -5.20 18.41 1.13
CA ARG A 888 -4.54 19.51 0.42
C ARG A 888 -5.59 20.51 -0.04
N LEU A 889 -5.47 21.73 0.44
CA LEU A 889 -6.34 22.84 0.05
C LEU A 889 -5.56 23.86 -0.77
N GLN A 890 -6.22 24.42 -1.76
CA GLN A 890 -5.68 25.50 -2.56
C GLN A 890 -5.35 26.72 -1.68
N ALA A 891 -4.10 27.18 -1.73
CA ALA A 891 -3.69 28.37 -1.00
C ALA A 891 -3.80 29.66 -1.83
N THR A 892 -3.93 29.59 -3.16
CA THR A 892 -3.95 30.77 -4.05
C THR A 892 -5.36 31.31 -4.33
N GLU A 893 -5.48 32.61 -4.57
CA GLU A 893 -6.76 33.24 -4.96
C GLU A 893 -7.25 32.71 -6.32
N GLU A 894 -6.36 32.64 -7.30
CA GLU A 894 -6.61 32.11 -8.64
C GLU A 894 -6.11 30.67 -8.75
N ALA A 895 -6.88 29.80 -9.41
CA ALA A 895 -6.41 28.49 -9.82
C ALA A 895 -5.22 28.64 -10.77
N ILE A 896 -4.06 28.15 -10.35
CA ILE A 896 -2.98 27.88 -11.29
C ILE A 896 -3.50 26.73 -12.15
N PRO A 897 -3.55 26.87 -13.49
CA PRO A 897 -3.99 25.77 -14.35
C PRO A 897 -3.02 24.60 -14.16
N SER A 898 -3.44 23.64 -13.35
CA SER A 898 -2.80 22.34 -13.15
C SER A 898 -3.66 21.28 -13.82
N GLU A 899 -3.07 20.13 -14.13
CA GLU A 899 -3.86 18.96 -14.51
C GLU A 899 -4.89 18.62 -13.41
N PRO A 900 -6.07 18.09 -13.76
CA PRO A 900 -7.09 17.74 -12.79
C PRO A 900 -6.51 16.75 -11.75
N PRO A 901 -6.83 16.92 -10.45
CA PRO A 901 -6.30 16.06 -9.41
C PRO A 901 -6.74 14.61 -9.65
N SER A 902 -5.77 13.71 -9.81
CA SER A 902 -6.07 12.28 -9.83
C SER A 902 -6.56 11.86 -8.43
N VAL A 903 -7.78 11.34 -8.33
CA VAL A 903 -8.30 10.76 -7.10
C VAL A 903 -7.59 9.43 -6.87
N PHE A 904 -6.61 9.43 -5.97
CA PHE A 904 -5.92 8.20 -5.57
C PHE A 904 -6.71 7.51 -4.46
N PHE A 905 -7.41 6.43 -4.81
CA PHE A 905 -7.79 5.44 -3.82
C PHE A 905 -6.52 4.70 -3.41
N LEU A 906 -6.02 4.94 -2.20
CA LEU A 906 -5.16 3.96 -1.56
C LEU A 906 -6.03 2.72 -1.35
N THR A 907 -5.83 1.70 -2.19
CA THR A 907 -6.13 0.34 -1.75
C THR A 907 -5.38 0.19 -0.43
N PRO A 908 -6.02 -0.33 0.65
CA PRO A 908 -5.26 -0.67 1.85
C PRO A 908 -4.05 -1.44 1.36
N THR A 909 -2.86 -1.04 1.82
CA THR A 909 -1.64 -1.83 1.67
C THR A 909 -1.90 -3.16 2.35
N THR A 910 -2.59 -4.05 1.64
CA THR A 910 -2.20 -5.44 1.62
C THR A 910 -0.72 -5.34 1.32
N VAL A 911 0.09 -5.67 2.33
CA VAL A 911 1.49 -6.01 2.11
C VAL A 911 1.48 -6.81 0.80
N PRO A 912 2.16 -6.36 -0.26
CA PRO A 912 2.24 -7.18 -1.45
C PRO A 912 2.69 -8.54 -0.94
N GLY A 913 1.83 -9.55 -1.11
CA GLY A 913 2.28 -10.92 -0.94
C GLY A 913 3.56 -11.02 -1.78
N PRO A 914 4.68 -11.46 -1.19
CA PRO A 914 5.92 -11.56 -1.93
C PRO A 914 5.79 -12.42 -3.18
#